data_AF-A0A182JRE3-F1
#
_entry.id   AF-A0A182JRE3-F1
#
_cell.length_a   1.000
_cell.length_b   1.000
_cell.length_c   1.000
_cell.angle_alpha   90.00
_cell.angle_beta   90.00
_cell.angle_gamma   90.00
#
_symmetry.space_group_name_H-M   'P 1'
#
loop_
_entity.id
_entity.type
_entity.pdbx_description
1 polymer ?
#
loop_
_entity_poly.entity_id
_entity_poly.type
_entity_poly.pdbx_seq_one_letter_code
_entity_poly.pdbx_strand_id
1 'polypeptide(L)'
;MDDNEEVGYMEEDYYSALNLPRDATQEEISKAYRNLSKIFHPDKHDNGENKQKAELMFNRTKKAYKVLSDPHQRAIYDSLGVKGLETEGWEIVHRTKTPNEIREEYERLAQEREERRLQQKTNPRGNISVHINATDFFSRYDDDYYDTGLLPSIEVSGMSMSQSIEAPLSRTEIATLSGSLHLQNGVGSGNFLLSGKRLINKGWFEVDCGAGNGPVLGAKGSRNLTNRIFLTGGTTFHFRPNAIIPGLTGTMAIQLDRNTLGYLTYNAGLQNSMSTVVERNTEKYHCNLTVTLGIPHCYIAASYTRKFLEQGLKLRLALKGGTFGFLSECGAEKKVSKYSSLSATVCVGVPSGVTLKIKYDPFIVLIPCEVQEGELCFRFFCRVVRSTQTYLFPIHLSEEIIPAAVFYATVTPLVTYFVLKKMLFDPMNEATKQKNIERVKETNSVRMAEKRKEAESAISLMGALFERIRKNELNSQGLIIVSALYGKFAASDAGNVTLEEADDMGFLHQNPLVIDVRIPLQCLVKDSQLTLYSSSKSELPGFYDPCFGEEKQLKIDYEFRNNSYSSVFADLDPVRIPINDFNRTDESAEDPDSEMEEENERNRRLHIESLGQLKSAKLKSIEKSLTEEQRKAEKEIEQTQLAAIYELLKKQADSSNLNEDDLKKQLSLYR
;
A
#
# COMPACT_ATOMS: atom_id res chain seq x y z
N MET A 1 7.67 -8.00 2.26
CA MET A 1 8.49 -6.82 1.92
C MET A 1 7.61 -5.96 1.04
N ASP A 2 7.01 -4.94 1.64
CA ASP A 2 6.17 -3.96 0.96
C ASP A 2 7.10 -2.92 0.35
N ASP A 3 7.36 -3.03 -0.96
CA ASP A 3 8.05 -2.01 -1.75
C ASP A 3 7.08 -0.84 -2.03
N ASN A 4 6.48 -0.29 -0.98
CA ASN A 4 5.81 1.01 -1.00
C ASN A 4 6.80 2.07 -0.51
N GLU A 5 8.01 2.09 -1.07
CA GLU A 5 8.72 3.36 -1.17
C GLU A 5 7.92 4.18 -2.17
N GLU A 6 7.00 5.01 -1.67
CA GLU A 6 6.57 6.19 -2.39
C GLU A 6 7.86 6.90 -2.80
N VAL A 7 8.21 6.79 -4.08
CA VAL A 7 9.37 7.48 -4.64
C VAL A 7 9.15 8.96 -4.35
N GLY A 8 9.87 9.44 -3.34
CA GLY A 8 9.51 10.64 -2.60
C GLY A 8 9.45 11.84 -3.52
N TYR A 9 8.32 12.53 -3.57
CA TYR A 9 8.33 13.90 -4.03
C TYR A 9 9.31 14.67 -3.13
N MET A 10 10.27 15.38 -3.73
CA MET A 10 11.22 16.26 -3.01
C MET A 10 10.44 17.42 -2.36
N GLU A 11 9.81 17.14 -1.22
CA GLU A 11 9.25 18.13 -0.32
C GLU A 11 10.40 18.76 0.47
N GLU A 12 10.43 20.09 0.56
CA GLU A 12 11.50 20.80 1.25
C GLU A 12 11.38 20.60 2.77
N ASP A 13 12.40 20.01 3.41
CA ASP A 13 12.48 20.01 4.87
C ASP A 13 12.97 21.37 5.40
N TYR A 14 12.14 22.07 6.17
CA TYR A 14 12.47 23.36 6.77
C TYR A 14 13.46 23.21 7.93
N TYR A 15 13.51 22.07 8.62
CA TYR A 15 14.50 21.82 9.66
C TYR A 15 15.88 21.62 9.04
N SER A 16 15.97 20.85 7.93
CA SER A 16 17.21 20.69 7.16
C SER A 16 17.70 22.02 6.58
N ALA A 17 16.79 22.87 6.09
CA ALA A 17 17.16 24.20 5.58
C ALA A 17 17.86 25.09 6.63
N LEU A 18 17.56 24.90 7.92
CA LEU A 18 18.21 25.61 9.04
C LEU A 18 19.30 24.78 9.76
N ASN A 19 19.51 23.53 9.35
CA ASN A 19 20.34 22.53 10.03
C ASN A 19 20.03 22.41 11.54
N LEU A 20 18.77 22.10 11.86
CA LEU A 20 18.29 21.91 13.23
C LEU A 20 17.62 20.54 13.42
N PRO A 21 17.66 19.95 14.62
CA PRO A 21 16.83 18.79 14.94
C PRO A 21 15.35 19.18 15.02
N ARG A 22 14.45 18.22 14.84
CA ARG A 22 12.99 18.44 14.96
C ARG A 22 12.56 18.86 16.37
N ASP A 23 13.33 18.47 17.39
CA ASP A 23 13.12 18.85 18.78
C ASP A 23 13.70 20.23 19.15
N ALA A 24 14.21 20.99 18.18
CA ALA A 24 14.87 22.28 18.43
C ALA A 24 13.94 23.28 19.15
N THR A 25 14.52 23.98 20.11
CA THR A 25 13.84 25.05 20.87
C THR A 25 13.67 26.31 20.01
N GLN A 26 12.74 27.17 20.41
CA GLN A 26 12.49 28.44 19.72
C GLN A 26 13.72 29.35 19.67
N GLU A 27 14.56 29.29 20.72
CA GLU A 27 15.80 30.06 20.82
C GLU A 27 16.84 29.57 19.81
N GLU A 28 16.97 28.24 19.66
CA GLU A 28 17.85 27.62 18.67
C GLU A 28 17.42 27.94 17.24
N ILE A 29 16.11 27.88 16.95
CA ILE A 29 15.53 28.28 15.66
C ILE A 29 15.88 29.73 15.33
N SER A 30 15.69 30.63 16.30
CA SER A 30 16.02 32.05 16.15
C SER A 30 17.52 32.29 15.97
N LYS A 31 18.36 31.55 16.70
CA LYS A 31 19.83 31.63 16.61
C LYS A 31 20.32 31.15 15.24
N ALA A 32 19.81 30.02 14.74
CA ALA A 32 20.15 29.49 13.43
C ALA A 32 19.74 30.46 12.31
N TYR A 33 18.50 30.97 12.35
CA TYR A 33 18.03 31.96 11.38
C TYR A 33 18.88 33.23 11.36
N ARG A 34 19.25 33.78 12.53
CA ARG A 34 20.13 34.97 12.62
C ARG A 34 21.50 34.73 12.01
N ASN A 35 22.04 33.52 12.17
CA ASN A 35 23.34 33.17 11.59
C ASN A 35 23.25 33.07 10.08
N LEU A 36 22.29 32.30 9.53
CA LEU A 36 22.11 32.15 8.09
C LEU A 36 21.71 33.48 7.41
N SER A 37 20.89 34.30 8.07
CA SER A 37 20.52 35.64 7.59
C SER A 37 21.73 36.55 7.44
N LYS A 38 22.71 36.47 8.35
CA LYS A 38 23.97 37.24 8.23
C LYS A 38 24.81 36.80 7.04
N ILE A 39 24.61 35.59 6.52
CA ILE A 39 25.35 35.02 5.38
C ILE A 39 24.66 35.43 4.07
N PHE A 40 23.34 35.29 4.02
CA PHE A 40 22.55 35.51 2.80
C PHE A 40 21.94 36.92 2.70
N HIS A 41 22.29 37.88 3.56
CA HIS A 41 21.72 39.23 3.48
C HIS A 41 22.14 39.94 2.18
N PRO A 42 21.22 40.52 1.39
CA PRO A 42 21.53 41.13 0.10
C PRO A 42 22.51 42.31 0.22
N ASP A 43 22.50 43.06 1.33
CA ASP A 43 23.40 44.21 1.53
C ASP A 43 24.88 43.86 1.75
N LYS A 44 25.21 42.59 1.96
CA LYS A 44 26.62 42.17 2.11
C LYS A 44 27.30 41.82 0.79
N HIS A 45 26.54 41.82 -0.30
CA HIS A 45 27.00 41.38 -1.61
C HIS A 45 26.95 42.56 -2.58
N ASP A 46 28.12 43.03 -3.02
CA ASP A 46 28.26 44.25 -3.83
C ASP A 46 27.85 44.03 -5.31
N ASN A 47 27.98 42.81 -5.82
CA ASN A 47 27.68 42.48 -7.22
C ASN A 47 26.18 42.23 -7.44
N GLY A 48 25.62 42.79 -8.52
CA GLY A 48 24.18 42.65 -8.84
C GLY A 48 23.68 41.21 -8.94
N GLU A 49 24.47 40.30 -9.52
CA GLU A 49 24.12 38.88 -9.61
C GLU A 49 24.19 38.15 -8.27
N ASN A 50 25.21 38.45 -7.44
CA ASN A 50 25.34 37.86 -6.12
C ASN A 50 24.22 38.36 -5.18
N LYS A 51 23.78 39.61 -5.36
CA LYS A 51 22.64 40.17 -4.63
C LYS A 51 21.34 39.40 -4.90
N GLN A 52 21.05 39.08 -6.16
CA GLN A 52 19.87 38.28 -6.54
C GLN A 52 19.95 36.85 -5.99
N LYS A 53 21.11 36.20 -6.07
CA LYS A 53 21.34 34.87 -5.49
C LYS A 53 21.15 34.89 -3.97
N ALA A 54 21.67 35.91 -3.30
CA ALA A 54 21.55 36.10 -1.86
C ALA A 54 20.08 36.31 -1.45
N GLU A 55 19.32 37.10 -2.22
CA GLU A 55 17.90 37.34 -1.98
C GLU A 55 17.07 36.05 -2.06
N LEU A 56 17.33 35.18 -3.05
CA LEU A 56 16.69 33.86 -3.16
C LEU A 56 16.93 32.99 -1.90
N MET A 57 18.19 32.84 -1.49
CA MET A 57 18.57 32.05 -0.32
C MET A 57 18.04 32.65 0.99
N PHE A 58 18.04 33.98 1.09
CA PHE A 58 17.49 34.71 2.21
C PHE A 58 15.98 34.46 2.35
N ASN A 59 15.24 34.53 1.24
CA ASN A 59 13.81 34.27 1.22
C ASN A 59 13.49 32.82 1.60
N ARG A 60 14.27 31.83 1.16
CA ARG A 60 14.13 30.43 1.57
C ARG A 60 14.33 30.26 3.07
N THR A 61 15.43 30.79 3.60
CA THR A 61 15.74 30.74 5.05
C THR A 61 14.66 31.45 5.88
N LYS A 62 14.15 32.58 5.38
CA LYS A 62 13.06 33.35 5.99
C LYS A 62 11.72 32.59 5.98
N LYS A 63 11.41 31.86 4.90
CA LYS A 63 10.21 31.00 4.81
C LYS A 63 10.27 29.88 5.84
N ALA A 64 11.40 29.17 5.93
CA ALA A 64 11.62 28.13 6.93
C ALA A 64 11.47 28.66 8.36
N TYR A 65 12.10 29.81 8.67
CA TYR A 65 11.95 30.46 9.96
C TYR A 65 10.51 30.88 10.25
N LYS A 66 9.77 31.43 9.28
CA LYS A 66 8.37 31.86 9.49
C LYS A 66 7.49 30.68 9.95
N VAL A 67 7.62 29.53 9.28
CA VAL A 67 6.84 28.32 9.58
C VAL A 67 7.26 27.72 10.92
N LEU A 68 8.56 27.55 11.14
CA LEU A 68 9.07 26.90 12.36
C LEU A 68 8.98 27.80 13.58
N SER A 69 8.93 29.12 13.41
CA SER A 69 8.80 30.08 14.49
C SER A 69 7.37 30.18 15.03
N ASP A 70 6.34 29.85 14.24
CA ASP A 70 4.95 29.85 14.73
C ASP A 70 4.61 28.45 15.26
N PRO A 71 4.29 28.28 16.55
CA PRO A 71 3.92 26.97 17.11
C PRO A 71 2.77 26.28 16.37
N HIS A 72 1.84 27.04 15.79
CA HIS A 72 0.71 26.47 15.06
C HIS A 72 1.12 25.98 13.67
N GLN A 73 1.88 26.79 12.91
CA GLN A 73 2.38 26.38 11.59
C GLN A 73 3.41 25.25 11.72
N ARG A 74 4.23 25.25 12.77
CA ARG A 74 5.14 24.15 13.11
C ARG A 74 4.38 22.85 13.37
N ALA A 75 3.29 22.89 14.15
CA ALA A 75 2.48 21.69 14.40
C ALA A 75 1.80 21.13 13.13
N ILE A 76 1.31 22.01 12.24
CA ILE A 76 0.76 21.60 10.92
C ILE A 76 1.86 20.99 10.06
N TYR A 77 3.03 21.62 10.03
CA TYR A 77 4.17 21.15 9.28
C TYR A 77 4.69 19.79 9.78
N ASP A 78 4.82 19.62 11.09
CA ASP A 78 5.28 18.38 11.72
C ASP A 78 4.30 17.22 11.49
N SER A 79 3.01 17.52 11.31
CA SER A 79 1.95 16.50 11.12
C SER A 79 1.66 16.16 9.65
N LEU A 80 1.73 17.15 8.74
CA LEU A 80 1.25 17.02 7.35
C LEU A 80 2.28 17.46 6.31
N GLY A 81 3.49 17.88 6.70
CA GLY A 81 4.56 18.32 5.81
C GLY A 81 4.24 19.64 5.09
N VAL A 82 4.95 19.91 3.99
CA VAL A 82 4.75 21.14 3.18
C VAL A 82 3.34 21.17 2.59
N LYS A 83 2.81 20.01 2.19
CA LYS A 83 1.43 19.88 1.68
C LYS A 83 0.37 20.33 2.68
N GLY A 84 0.60 20.13 3.98
CA GLY A 84 -0.29 20.63 5.03
C GLY A 84 -0.38 22.15 5.08
N LEU A 85 0.70 22.84 4.70
CA LEU A 85 0.76 24.31 4.62
C LEU A 85 0.19 24.85 3.31
N GLU A 86 0.30 24.08 2.21
CA GLU A 86 -0.22 24.45 0.88
C GLU A 86 -1.67 24.07 0.66
N THR A 87 -2.22 23.15 1.45
CA THR A 87 -3.64 22.82 1.40
C THR A 87 -4.43 24.01 1.96
N GLU A 88 -4.74 24.96 1.07
CA GLU A 88 -5.56 26.16 1.27
C GLU A 88 -7.02 25.81 1.63
N GLY A 89 -7.20 25.13 2.76
CA GLY A 89 -8.50 24.77 3.34
C GLY A 89 -8.57 24.94 4.85
N TRP A 90 -7.44 25.25 5.51
CA TRP A 90 -7.34 25.47 6.96
C TRP A 90 -6.81 26.86 7.33
N GLU A 91 -6.88 27.83 6.42
CA GLU A 91 -6.69 29.26 6.70
C GLU A 91 -7.89 30.07 6.18
N ILE A 92 -8.29 31.07 6.97
CA ILE A 92 -9.49 31.90 6.77
C ILE A 92 -9.38 32.66 5.44
N VAL A 93 -10.21 32.24 4.48
CA VAL A 93 -10.40 32.77 3.12
C VAL A 93 -10.15 34.28 2.99
N HIS A 94 -9.08 34.66 2.28
CA HIS A 94 -9.01 35.94 1.57
C HIS A 94 -9.06 35.65 0.07
N ARG A 95 -10.24 35.90 -0.52
CA ARG A 95 -10.57 35.64 -1.92
C ARG A 95 -9.79 36.55 -2.87
N THR A 96 -9.04 35.96 -3.79
CA THR A 96 -8.61 36.66 -5.03
C THR A 96 -8.58 35.73 -6.25
N LYS A 97 -9.54 34.81 -6.36
CA LYS A 97 -9.89 34.20 -7.66
C LYS A 97 -11.16 34.87 -8.20
N THR A 98 -11.17 35.19 -9.49
CA THR A 98 -12.32 35.86 -10.11
C THR A 98 -13.52 34.90 -10.20
N PRO A 99 -14.77 35.38 -10.09
CA PRO A 99 -15.95 34.50 -10.06
C PRO A 99 -16.15 33.61 -11.30
N ASN A 100 -15.63 34.02 -12.46
CA ASN A 100 -15.81 33.30 -13.71
C ASN A 100 -14.81 32.15 -13.87
N GLU A 101 -13.55 32.34 -13.48
CA GLU A 101 -12.51 31.29 -13.53
C GLU A 101 -12.82 30.15 -12.56
N ILE A 102 -13.35 30.47 -11.36
CA ILE A 102 -13.81 29.46 -10.39
C ILE A 102 -14.95 28.63 -10.96
N ARG A 103 -15.85 29.24 -11.75
CA ARG A 103 -17.01 28.56 -12.34
C ARG A 103 -16.60 27.58 -13.43
N GLU A 104 -15.67 27.97 -14.30
CA GLU A 104 -15.11 27.09 -15.34
C GLU A 104 -14.30 25.94 -14.75
N GLU A 105 -13.46 26.21 -13.74
CA GLU A 105 -12.69 25.18 -13.03
C GLU A 105 -13.64 24.20 -12.30
N TYR A 106 -14.70 24.70 -11.68
CA TYR A 106 -15.73 23.90 -11.03
C TYR A 106 -16.50 23.02 -12.03
N GLU A 107 -16.90 23.56 -13.18
CA GLU A 107 -17.60 22.82 -14.24
C GLU A 107 -16.70 21.72 -14.84
N ARG A 108 -15.42 22.00 -15.07
CA ARG A 108 -14.45 21.02 -15.57
C ARG A 108 -14.22 19.87 -14.57
N LEU A 109 -13.99 20.21 -13.30
CA LEU A 109 -13.85 19.21 -12.22
C LEU A 109 -15.14 18.44 -11.93
N ALA A 110 -16.31 19.04 -12.19
CA ALA A 110 -17.60 18.37 -12.05
C ALA A 110 -17.83 17.35 -13.18
N GLN A 111 -17.56 17.72 -14.43
CA GLN A 111 -17.65 16.82 -15.59
C GLN A 111 -16.69 15.63 -15.46
N GLU A 112 -15.44 15.88 -15.07
CA GLU A 112 -14.45 14.81 -14.92
C GLU A 112 -14.78 13.86 -13.76
N ARG A 113 -15.32 14.39 -12.65
CA ARG A 113 -15.86 13.57 -11.55
C ARG A 113 -17.07 12.76 -11.99
N GLU A 114 -17.93 13.34 -12.82
CA GLU A 114 -19.13 12.68 -13.33
C GLU A 114 -18.80 11.55 -14.31
N GLU A 115 -17.82 11.74 -15.18
CA GLU A 115 -17.29 10.69 -16.06
C GLU A 115 -16.59 9.57 -15.27
N ARG A 116 -15.74 9.91 -14.30
CA ARG A 116 -15.13 8.92 -13.39
C ARG A 116 -16.20 8.15 -12.62
N ARG A 117 -17.25 8.84 -12.18
CA ARG A 117 -18.40 8.24 -11.51
C ARG A 117 -19.14 7.28 -12.45
N LEU A 118 -19.38 7.65 -13.71
CA LEU A 118 -20.03 6.80 -14.70
C LEU A 118 -19.21 5.54 -15.03
N GLN A 119 -17.88 5.66 -15.09
CA GLN A 119 -16.99 4.54 -15.37
C GLN A 119 -16.82 3.58 -14.17
N GLN A 120 -17.00 4.05 -12.93
CA GLN A 120 -17.05 3.20 -11.74
C GLN A 120 -18.40 2.48 -11.55
N LYS A 121 -19.46 2.89 -12.25
CA LYS A 121 -20.80 2.30 -12.10
C LYS A 121 -20.89 0.89 -12.65
N THR A 122 -20.17 0.55 -13.72
CA THR A 122 -20.23 -0.79 -14.30
C THR A 122 -19.12 -1.65 -13.74
N ASN A 123 -19.48 -2.77 -13.11
CA ASN A 123 -18.53 -3.76 -12.60
C ASN A 123 -18.67 -5.05 -13.43
N PRO A 124 -17.94 -5.19 -14.55
CA PRO A 124 -17.98 -6.40 -15.34
C PRO A 124 -17.12 -7.49 -14.70
N ARG A 125 -17.73 -8.65 -14.55
CA ARG A 125 -17.09 -9.89 -14.12
C ARG A 125 -17.19 -10.90 -15.24
N GLY A 126 -16.07 -11.52 -15.59
CA GLY A 126 -16.00 -12.58 -16.58
C GLY A 126 -15.30 -13.80 -15.99
N ASN A 127 -15.76 -14.99 -16.33
CA ASN A 127 -15.06 -16.23 -16.05
C ASN A 127 -15.05 -17.07 -17.33
N ILE A 128 -13.87 -17.40 -17.81
CA ILE A 128 -13.64 -18.23 -18.98
C ILE A 128 -12.95 -19.49 -18.50
N SER A 129 -13.54 -20.65 -18.75
CA SER A 129 -12.93 -21.93 -18.48
C SER A 129 -12.78 -22.76 -19.75
N VAL A 130 -11.62 -23.40 -19.89
CA VAL A 130 -11.28 -24.27 -21.02
C VAL A 130 -10.85 -25.61 -20.44
N HIS A 131 -11.69 -26.62 -20.65
CA HIS A 131 -11.45 -27.98 -20.17
C HIS A 131 -10.53 -28.69 -21.16
N ILE A 132 -9.43 -29.22 -20.64
CA ILE A 132 -8.39 -29.89 -21.41
C ILE A 132 -8.34 -31.35 -20.96
N ASN A 133 -8.48 -32.28 -21.90
CA ASN A 133 -8.25 -33.69 -21.68
C ASN A 133 -6.81 -34.05 -22.08
N ALA A 134 -6.04 -34.55 -21.11
CA ALA A 134 -4.65 -34.98 -21.28
C ALA A 134 -4.47 -36.43 -20.79
N THR A 135 -5.55 -37.21 -20.76
CA THR A 135 -5.55 -38.60 -20.28
C THR A 135 -4.60 -39.49 -21.08
N ASP A 136 -4.46 -39.24 -22.38
CA ASP A 136 -3.55 -39.95 -23.30
C ASP A 136 -2.06 -39.88 -22.91
N PHE A 137 -1.66 -38.94 -22.06
CA PHE A 137 -0.29 -38.87 -21.54
C PHE A 137 0.00 -39.90 -20.44
N PHE A 138 -1.02 -40.36 -19.71
CA PHE A 138 -0.86 -41.19 -18.51
C PHE A 138 -1.49 -42.57 -18.64
N SER A 139 -2.55 -42.69 -19.41
CA SER A 139 -3.19 -43.95 -19.77
C SER A 139 -3.37 -43.97 -21.28
N ARG A 140 -2.42 -44.60 -21.99
CA ARG A 140 -2.67 -45.02 -23.37
C ARG A 140 -3.70 -46.15 -23.30
N TYR A 141 -4.79 -46.01 -24.03
CA TYR A 141 -5.66 -47.15 -24.29
C TYR A 141 -4.81 -48.22 -24.97
N ASP A 142 -4.64 -49.39 -24.34
CA ASP A 142 -4.10 -50.60 -24.96
C ASP A 142 -5.15 -51.13 -25.96
N ASP A 143 -5.52 -50.33 -26.97
CA ASP A 143 -6.31 -50.82 -28.10
C ASP A 143 -5.32 -51.28 -29.18
N ASP A 144 -5.03 -52.58 -29.16
CA ASP A 144 -4.15 -53.32 -30.08
C ASP A 144 -4.63 -53.35 -31.55
N TYR A 145 -5.47 -52.41 -32.00
CA TYR A 145 -6.02 -52.46 -33.36
C TYR A 145 -6.17 -51.04 -33.96
N TYR A 146 -5.05 -50.58 -34.54
CA TYR A 146 -4.90 -49.35 -35.33
C TYR A 146 -5.00 -48.03 -34.56
N ASP A 147 -3.91 -47.59 -33.92
CA ASP A 147 -3.56 -46.17 -34.02
C ASP A 147 -2.05 -45.95 -34.11
N THR A 148 -1.65 -45.24 -35.16
CA THR A 148 -0.24 -45.01 -35.56
C THR A 148 0.14 -43.56 -35.27
N GLY A 149 -0.30 -43.02 -34.12
CA GLY A 149 0.14 -41.74 -33.59
C GLY A 149 1.25 -41.92 -32.56
N LEU A 150 2.51 -41.63 -32.92
CA LEU A 150 3.65 -41.78 -32.00
C LEU A 150 3.62 -40.78 -30.82
N LEU A 151 2.77 -39.75 -30.89
CA LEU A 151 2.71 -38.62 -29.96
C LEU A 151 1.32 -38.54 -29.30
N PRO A 152 1.22 -38.38 -27.97
CA PRO A 152 -0.04 -38.18 -27.27
C PRO A 152 -0.72 -36.88 -27.72
N SER A 153 -2.03 -36.92 -28.00
CA SER A 153 -2.83 -35.73 -28.33
C SER A 153 -3.44 -35.09 -27.09
N ILE A 154 -3.51 -33.75 -27.09
CA ILE A 154 -4.24 -32.97 -26.09
C ILE A 154 -5.54 -32.51 -26.75
N GLU A 155 -6.67 -32.84 -26.14
CA GLU A 155 -7.98 -32.48 -26.66
C GLU A 155 -8.68 -31.46 -25.78
N VAL A 156 -9.43 -30.54 -26.37
CA VAL A 156 -10.29 -29.61 -25.62
C VAL A 156 -11.64 -30.28 -25.43
N SER A 157 -11.92 -30.75 -24.21
CA SER A 157 -13.17 -31.47 -23.88
C SER A 157 -14.39 -30.54 -23.78
N GLY A 158 -14.18 -29.26 -23.48
CA GLY A 158 -15.25 -28.28 -23.42
C GLY A 158 -14.80 -26.88 -23.04
N MET A 159 -15.67 -25.90 -23.23
CA MET A 159 -15.44 -24.49 -22.88
C MET A 159 -16.65 -23.95 -22.13
N SER A 160 -16.44 -23.23 -21.04
CA SER A 160 -17.51 -22.45 -20.39
C SER A 160 -17.15 -20.99 -20.29
N MET A 161 -18.05 -20.10 -20.65
CA MET A 161 -17.86 -18.66 -20.50
C MET A 161 -19.05 -18.09 -19.74
N SER A 162 -18.84 -17.42 -18.61
CA SER A 162 -19.87 -16.69 -17.90
C SER A 162 -19.46 -15.23 -17.74
N GLN A 163 -20.29 -14.31 -18.20
CA GLN A 163 -20.07 -12.87 -18.10
C GLN A 163 -21.25 -12.21 -17.41
N SER A 164 -20.98 -11.31 -16.47
CA SER A 164 -22.01 -10.52 -15.78
C SER A 164 -21.59 -9.07 -15.67
N ILE A 165 -22.51 -8.15 -15.90
CA ILE A 165 -22.34 -6.71 -15.76
C ILE A 165 -23.40 -6.23 -14.78
N GLU A 166 -22.96 -5.72 -13.63
CA GLU A 166 -23.82 -5.04 -12.67
C GLU A 166 -23.80 -3.53 -12.96
N ALA A 167 -24.98 -2.95 -13.13
CA ALA A 167 -25.19 -1.53 -13.39
C ALA A 167 -26.18 -0.94 -12.37
N PRO A 168 -25.73 -0.10 -11.42
CA PRO A 168 -26.62 0.62 -10.50
C PRO A 168 -27.35 1.72 -11.27
N LEU A 169 -28.66 1.53 -11.48
CA LEU A 169 -29.54 2.50 -12.14
C LEU A 169 -29.93 3.64 -11.18
N SER A 170 -30.08 3.34 -9.89
CA SER A 170 -30.42 4.29 -8.82
C SER A 170 -29.70 3.93 -7.52
N ARG A 171 -29.85 4.74 -6.45
CA ARG A 171 -29.33 4.42 -5.11
C ARG A 171 -29.91 3.12 -4.54
N THR A 172 -31.10 2.74 -4.99
CA THR A 172 -31.84 1.56 -4.54
C THR A 172 -32.02 0.52 -5.63
N GLU A 173 -31.67 0.79 -6.88
CA GLU A 173 -31.98 -0.10 -8.01
C GLU A 173 -30.72 -0.48 -8.77
N ILE A 174 -30.55 -1.78 -8.97
CA ILE A 174 -29.40 -2.39 -9.61
C ILE A 174 -29.94 -3.31 -10.71
N ALA A 175 -29.52 -3.08 -11.94
CA ALA A 175 -29.77 -4.00 -13.03
C ALA A 175 -28.52 -4.86 -13.25
N THR A 176 -28.69 -6.17 -13.31
CA THR A 176 -27.59 -7.10 -13.63
C THR A 176 -27.92 -7.82 -14.92
N LEU A 177 -26.98 -7.72 -15.86
CA LEU A 177 -27.01 -8.46 -17.12
C LEU A 177 -26.01 -9.59 -17.02
N SER A 178 -26.42 -10.84 -17.21
CA SER A 178 -25.50 -11.97 -17.21
C SER A 178 -25.78 -12.93 -18.36
N GLY A 179 -24.73 -13.53 -18.90
CA GLY A 179 -24.81 -14.59 -19.89
C GLY A 179 -23.83 -15.68 -19.54
N SER A 180 -24.25 -16.95 -19.64
CA SER A 180 -23.34 -18.08 -19.55
C SER A 180 -23.49 -19.01 -20.74
N LEU A 181 -22.37 -19.48 -21.25
CA LEU A 181 -22.22 -20.40 -22.36
C LEU A 181 -21.46 -21.61 -21.84
N HIS A 182 -21.94 -22.80 -22.16
CA HIS A 182 -21.30 -24.06 -21.84
C HIS A 182 -21.30 -24.94 -23.08
N LEU A 183 -20.12 -25.26 -23.60
CA LEU A 183 -19.87 -26.14 -24.72
C LEU A 183 -19.17 -27.39 -24.18
N GLN A 184 -19.77 -28.57 -24.38
CA GLN A 184 -19.18 -29.84 -24.01
C GLN A 184 -19.41 -30.84 -25.14
N ASN A 185 -18.36 -31.53 -25.59
CA ASN A 185 -18.42 -32.55 -26.64
C ASN A 185 -19.19 -32.10 -27.91
N GLY A 186 -18.96 -30.85 -28.35
CA GLY A 186 -19.60 -30.29 -29.55
C GLY A 186 -21.04 -29.80 -29.37
N VAL A 187 -21.68 -30.03 -28.21
CA VAL A 187 -23.02 -29.50 -27.90
C VAL A 187 -22.90 -28.27 -27.01
N GLY A 188 -23.38 -27.14 -27.53
CA GLY A 188 -23.39 -25.85 -26.83
C GLY A 188 -24.75 -25.54 -26.22
N SER A 189 -24.76 -25.12 -24.95
CA SER A 189 -25.92 -24.52 -24.29
C SER A 189 -25.57 -23.14 -23.79
N GLY A 190 -26.43 -22.17 -24.06
CA GLY A 190 -26.29 -20.79 -23.61
C GLY A 190 -27.50 -20.37 -22.81
N ASN A 191 -27.29 -19.56 -21.78
CA ASN A 191 -28.35 -18.82 -21.12
C ASN A 191 -27.97 -17.34 -21.03
N PHE A 192 -29.00 -16.53 -20.97
CA PHE A 192 -28.93 -15.10 -20.77
C PHE A 192 -29.96 -14.75 -19.70
N LEU A 193 -29.57 -13.93 -18.75
CA LEU A 193 -30.37 -13.55 -17.59
C LEU A 193 -30.22 -12.05 -17.35
N LEU A 194 -31.33 -11.34 -17.47
CA LEU A 194 -31.50 -9.96 -17.06
C LEU A 194 -32.21 -9.96 -15.70
N SER A 195 -31.66 -9.26 -14.71
CA SER A 195 -32.24 -9.17 -13.38
C SER A 195 -32.33 -7.72 -12.93
N GLY A 196 -33.46 -7.38 -12.30
CA GLY A 196 -33.71 -6.07 -11.71
C GLY A 196 -33.84 -6.21 -10.21
N LYS A 197 -32.84 -5.71 -9.47
CA LYS A 197 -32.77 -5.77 -8.02
C LYS A 197 -33.09 -4.42 -7.41
N ARG A 198 -34.07 -4.40 -6.50
CA ARG A 198 -34.48 -3.25 -5.70
C ARG A 198 -34.15 -3.47 -4.22
N LEU A 199 -33.37 -2.57 -3.65
CA LEU A 199 -33.07 -2.49 -2.23
C LEU A 199 -34.28 -1.91 -1.49
N ILE A 200 -34.68 -2.59 -0.41
CA ILE A 200 -35.81 -2.23 0.46
C ILE A 200 -35.24 -2.07 1.87
N ASN A 201 -35.90 -1.33 2.76
CA ASN A 201 -35.47 -1.23 4.16
C ASN A 201 -35.30 -2.63 4.78
N LYS A 202 -34.06 -2.95 5.19
CA LYS A 202 -33.63 -4.26 5.75
C LYS A 202 -33.80 -5.45 4.79
N GLY A 203 -33.70 -5.25 3.48
CA GLY A 203 -33.82 -6.34 2.51
C GLY A 203 -33.59 -5.93 1.05
N TRP A 204 -33.85 -6.86 0.14
CA TRP A 204 -33.86 -6.60 -1.30
C TRP A 204 -34.84 -7.54 -1.99
N PHE A 205 -35.34 -7.10 -3.14
CA PHE A 205 -36.21 -7.88 -4.02
C PHE A 205 -35.61 -7.85 -5.42
N GLU A 206 -35.60 -8.97 -6.11
CA GLU A 206 -34.97 -9.15 -7.41
C GLU A 206 -35.91 -9.92 -8.33
N VAL A 207 -36.12 -9.39 -9.54
CA VAL A 207 -36.89 -10.06 -10.59
C VAL A 207 -35.95 -10.46 -11.70
N ASP A 208 -35.99 -11.72 -12.05
CA ASP A 208 -35.13 -12.38 -13.01
C ASP A 208 -35.94 -12.71 -14.28
N CYS A 209 -35.44 -12.35 -15.44
CA CYS A 209 -35.99 -12.73 -16.74
C CYS A 209 -34.85 -13.17 -17.66
N GLY A 210 -34.96 -14.34 -18.26
CA GLY A 210 -33.90 -14.90 -19.08
C GLY A 210 -34.39 -15.78 -20.21
N ALA A 211 -33.48 -16.06 -21.13
CA ALA A 211 -33.69 -16.92 -22.30
C ALA A 211 -32.47 -17.81 -22.54
N GLY A 212 -32.66 -18.97 -23.17
CA GLY A 212 -31.63 -19.97 -23.40
C GLY A 212 -32.28 -21.31 -23.75
N ASN A 213 -32.21 -22.28 -22.85
CA ASN A 213 -32.97 -23.55 -22.92
C ASN A 213 -34.47 -23.37 -22.58
N GLY A 214 -35.08 -22.32 -23.13
CA GLY A 214 -36.43 -21.85 -22.81
C GLY A 214 -36.44 -20.54 -22.01
N PRO A 215 -37.56 -19.80 -22.00
CA PRO A 215 -37.75 -18.64 -21.14
C PRO A 215 -37.66 -19.02 -19.66
N VAL A 216 -37.04 -18.15 -18.86
CA VAL A 216 -36.97 -18.30 -17.39
C VAL A 216 -37.49 -17.02 -16.76
N LEU A 217 -38.41 -17.15 -15.82
CA LEU A 217 -38.89 -16.05 -14.99
C LEU A 217 -38.67 -16.40 -13.53
N GLY A 218 -38.08 -15.51 -12.76
CA GLY A 218 -37.86 -15.72 -11.34
C GLY A 218 -38.12 -14.47 -10.53
N ALA A 219 -38.45 -14.66 -9.26
CA ALA A 219 -38.52 -13.61 -8.28
C ALA A 219 -37.81 -14.09 -7.02
N LYS A 220 -36.85 -13.30 -6.53
CA LYS A 220 -36.11 -13.56 -5.29
C LYS A 220 -36.30 -12.39 -4.35
N GLY A 221 -36.36 -12.66 -3.06
CA GLY A 221 -36.46 -11.65 -2.04
C GLY A 221 -35.63 -12.06 -0.84
N SER A 222 -34.92 -11.11 -0.26
CA SER A 222 -34.21 -11.29 0.99
C SER A 222 -34.65 -10.25 1.99
N ARG A 223 -34.79 -10.66 3.25
CA ARG A 223 -35.14 -9.78 4.36
C ARG A 223 -34.40 -10.19 5.61
N ASN A 224 -33.90 -9.21 6.34
CA ASN A 224 -33.27 -9.40 7.63
C ASN A 224 -34.40 -9.43 8.66
N LEU A 225 -34.64 -10.61 9.26
CA LEU A 225 -35.66 -10.80 10.29
C LEU A 225 -35.17 -10.21 11.62
N THR A 226 -33.90 -10.45 11.94
CA THR A 226 -33.19 -9.89 13.10
C THR A 226 -31.78 -9.46 12.67
N ASN A 227 -31.00 -8.86 13.57
CA ASN A 227 -29.59 -8.53 13.28
C ASN A 227 -28.71 -9.78 13.04
N ARG A 228 -29.20 -10.98 13.35
CA ARG A 228 -28.47 -12.24 13.18
C ARG A 228 -29.09 -13.18 12.14
N ILE A 229 -30.37 -13.01 11.78
CA ILE A 229 -31.08 -13.94 10.90
C ILE A 229 -31.48 -13.23 9.60
N PHE A 230 -31.00 -13.79 8.50
CA PHE A 230 -31.27 -13.34 7.14
C PHE A 230 -32.06 -14.43 6.44
N LEU A 231 -33.23 -14.08 5.89
CA LEU A 231 -34.05 -15.02 5.13
C LEU A 231 -34.07 -14.58 3.68
N THR A 232 -33.73 -15.48 2.78
CA THR A 232 -33.84 -15.30 1.34
C THR A 232 -34.78 -16.37 0.80
N GLY A 233 -35.81 -15.97 0.06
CA GLY A 233 -36.73 -16.89 -0.60
C GLY A 233 -36.90 -16.48 -2.06
N GLY A 234 -37.08 -17.44 -2.96
CA GLY A 234 -37.32 -17.13 -4.35
C GLY A 234 -38.02 -18.24 -5.10
N THR A 235 -38.77 -17.86 -6.11
CA THR A 235 -39.44 -18.76 -7.05
C THR A 235 -38.83 -18.57 -8.43
N THR A 236 -38.73 -19.64 -9.19
CA THR A 236 -38.24 -19.65 -10.57
C THR A 236 -39.16 -20.53 -11.40
N PHE A 237 -39.44 -20.13 -12.63
CA PHE A 237 -40.28 -20.85 -13.57
C PHE A 237 -39.49 -21.04 -14.84
N HIS A 238 -39.22 -22.31 -15.18
CA HIS A 238 -38.59 -22.66 -16.44
C HIS A 238 -39.66 -23.09 -17.44
N PHE A 239 -39.81 -22.33 -18.53
CA PHE A 239 -40.76 -22.61 -19.60
C PHE A 239 -40.05 -23.46 -20.65
N ARG A 240 -40.35 -24.77 -20.67
CA ARG A 240 -39.92 -25.68 -21.74
C ARG A 240 -41.06 -25.87 -22.74
N PRO A 241 -40.78 -26.27 -23.99
CA PRO A 241 -41.81 -26.47 -25.02
C PRO A 241 -42.98 -27.36 -24.58
N ASN A 242 -42.74 -28.32 -23.68
CA ASN A 242 -43.73 -29.31 -23.26
C ASN A 242 -44.15 -29.22 -21.77
N ALA A 243 -43.54 -28.33 -20.96
CA ALA A 243 -43.84 -28.23 -19.53
C ALA A 243 -43.34 -26.93 -18.90
N ILE A 244 -44.07 -26.43 -17.89
CA ILE A 244 -43.60 -25.38 -16.99
C ILE A 244 -43.07 -26.07 -15.74
N ILE A 245 -41.80 -25.87 -15.42
CA ILE A 245 -41.16 -26.47 -14.24
C ILE A 245 -41.01 -25.38 -13.18
N PRO A 246 -41.83 -25.36 -12.12
CA PRO A 246 -41.66 -24.46 -11.01
C PRO A 246 -40.48 -24.91 -10.13
N GLY A 247 -39.73 -23.93 -9.65
CA GLY A 247 -38.66 -24.08 -8.67
C GLY A 247 -38.86 -23.12 -7.53
N LEU A 248 -38.65 -23.60 -6.31
CA LEU A 248 -38.69 -22.84 -5.07
C LEU A 248 -37.33 -22.96 -4.39
N THR A 249 -36.79 -21.83 -3.95
CA THR A 249 -35.54 -21.76 -3.21
C THR A 249 -35.77 -20.99 -1.92
N GLY A 250 -35.28 -21.51 -0.80
CA GLY A 250 -35.39 -20.89 0.50
C GLY A 250 -34.08 -21.04 1.25
N THR A 251 -33.40 -19.95 1.55
CA THR A 251 -32.17 -19.91 2.33
C THR A 251 -32.38 -19.13 3.61
N MET A 252 -32.09 -19.76 4.74
CA MET A 252 -31.99 -19.10 6.03
C MET A 252 -30.51 -19.01 6.42
N ALA A 253 -29.98 -17.80 6.52
CA ALA A 253 -28.64 -17.56 7.03
C ALA A 253 -28.70 -17.05 8.47
N ILE A 254 -27.87 -17.60 9.34
CA ILE A 254 -27.79 -17.28 10.76
C ILE A 254 -26.35 -16.91 11.09
N GLN A 255 -26.15 -15.71 11.62
CA GLN A 255 -24.90 -15.29 12.22
C GLN A 255 -24.80 -15.85 13.64
N LEU A 256 -24.02 -16.92 13.79
CA LEU A 256 -23.78 -17.61 15.06
C LEU A 256 -22.79 -16.81 15.91
N ASP A 257 -21.70 -16.34 15.29
CA ASP A 257 -20.66 -15.50 15.89
C ASP A 257 -20.27 -14.35 14.93
N ARG A 258 -19.41 -13.42 15.38
CA ARG A 258 -18.84 -12.37 14.51
C ARG A 258 -18.18 -12.94 13.23
N ASN A 259 -17.59 -14.13 13.34
CA ASN A 259 -16.81 -14.75 12.28
C ASN A 259 -17.43 -16.05 11.74
N THR A 260 -18.63 -16.44 12.21
CA THR A 260 -19.28 -17.71 11.87
C THR A 260 -20.68 -17.47 11.32
N LEU A 261 -20.95 -17.95 10.11
CA LEU A 261 -22.22 -17.88 9.42
C LEU A 261 -22.69 -19.30 9.10
N GLY A 262 -23.91 -19.63 9.52
CA GLY A 262 -24.60 -20.85 9.11
C GLY A 262 -25.61 -20.53 8.01
N TYR A 263 -25.70 -21.37 6.99
CA TYR A 263 -26.70 -21.30 5.94
C TYR A 263 -27.48 -22.61 5.90
N LEU A 264 -28.79 -22.51 5.79
CA LEU A 264 -29.69 -23.62 5.53
C LEU A 264 -30.45 -23.31 4.25
N THR A 265 -30.13 -24.00 3.16
CA THR A 265 -30.73 -23.78 1.84
C THR A 265 -31.55 -24.99 1.43
N TYR A 266 -32.83 -24.75 1.18
CA TYR A 266 -33.76 -25.69 0.59
C TYR A 266 -34.03 -25.30 -0.87
N ASN A 267 -33.75 -26.21 -1.78
CA ASN A 267 -34.08 -26.09 -3.19
C ASN A 267 -35.11 -27.17 -3.54
N ALA A 268 -36.22 -26.76 -4.14
CA ALA A 268 -37.24 -27.63 -4.70
C ALA A 268 -37.47 -27.26 -6.16
N GLY A 269 -37.61 -28.22 -7.07
CA GLY A 269 -37.82 -27.97 -8.50
C GLY A 269 -37.12 -29.00 -9.38
N LEU A 270 -36.26 -28.54 -10.30
CA LEU A 270 -35.47 -29.40 -11.19
C LEU A 270 -34.54 -30.37 -10.42
N GLN A 271 -33.99 -29.91 -9.30
CA GLN A 271 -33.19 -30.71 -8.38
C GLN A 271 -33.60 -30.38 -6.95
N ASN A 272 -34.10 -31.38 -6.23
CA ASN A 272 -34.48 -31.24 -4.83
C ASN A 272 -33.25 -31.47 -3.96
N SER A 273 -32.86 -30.46 -3.20
CA SER A 273 -31.73 -30.56 -2.28
C SER A 273 -31.93 -29.68 -1.04
N MET A 274 -31.40 -30.15 0.07
CA MET A 274 -31.29 -29.43 1.32
C MET A 274 -29.81 -29.38 1.68
N SER A 275 -29.24 -28.19 1.73
CA SER A 275 -27.83 -27.99 2.10
C SER A 275 -27.71 -27.19 3.39
N THR A 276 -26.89 -27.69 4.31
CA THR A 276 -26.47 -27.00 5.52
C THR A 276 -25.00 -26.62 5.36
N VAL A 277 -24.68 -25.34 5.41
CA VAL A 277 -23.31 -24.82 5.29
C VAL A 277 -22.95 -24.08 6.57
N VAL A 278 -21.81 -24.38 7.16
CA VAL A 278 -21.24 -23.61 8.26
C VAL A 278 -19.90 -23.04 7.79
N GLU A 279 -19.86 -21.73 7.63
CA GLU A 279 -18.68 -20.98 7.22
C GLU A 279 -18.11 -20.23 8.41
N ARG A 280 -16.82 -20.42 8.69
CA ARG A 280 -16.06 -19.64 9.65
C ARG A 280 -14.93 -18.93 8.95
N ASN A 281 -15.02 -17.60 8.86
CA ASN A 281 -14.05 -16.77 8.16
C ASN A 281 -13.31 -15.86 9.16
N THR A 282 -12.01 -16.08 9.30
CA THR A 282 -11.11 -15.24 10.11
C THR A 282 -10.03 -14.63 9.21
N GLU A 283 -9.19 -13.77 9.78
CA GLU A 283 -8.05 -13.19 9.08
C GLU A 283 -7.02 -14.24 8.67
N LYS A 284 -6.77 -15.25 9.53
CA LYS A 284 -5.74 -16.29 9.32
C LYS A 284 -6.25 -17.54 8.60
N TYR A 285 -7.51 -17.89 8.76
CA TYR A 285 -8.08 -19.09 8.14
C TYR A 285 -9.54 -18.90 7.75
N HIS A 286 -9.97 -19.67 6.76
CA HIS A 286 -11.34 -19.80 6.32
C HIS A 286 -11.70 -21.29 6.29
N CYS A 287 -12.70 -21.66 7.07
CA CYS A 287 -13.19 -23.03 7.18
C CYS A 287 -14.63 -23.06 6.68
N ASN A 288 -14.97 -24.05 5.86
CA ASN A 288 -16.33 -24.24 5.38
C ASN A 288 -16.68 -25.74 5.44
N LEU A 289 -17.73 -26.06 6.18
CA LEU A 289 -18.34 -27.38 6.25
C LEU A 289 -19.70 -27.32 5.55
N THR A 290 -19.92 -28.16 4.55
CA THR A 290 -21.15 -28.26 3.78
C THR A 290 -21.69 -29.68 3.86
N VAL A 291 -22.97 -29.83 4.19
CA VAL A 291 -23.70 -31.09 4.15
C VAL A 291 -24.87 -30.90 3.21
N THR A 292 -24.86 -31.60 2.08
CA THR A 292 -25.92 -31.52 1.07
C THR A 292 -26.64 -32.85 0.99
N LEU A 293 -27.95 -32.83 1.22
CA LEU A 293 -28.84 -33.98 1.09
C LEU A 293 -29.77 -33.71 -0.10
N GLY A 294 -29.63 -34.46 -1.18
CA GLY A 294 -30.42 -34.20 -2.38
C GLY A 294 -30.33 -35.32 -3.41
N ILE A 295 -31.18 -35.21 -4.43
CA ILE A 295 -31.22 -36.14 -5.56
C ILE A 295 -30.59 -35.41 -6.76
N PRO A 296 -29.56 -35.97 -7.43
CA PRO A 296 -29.10 -37.37 -7.35
C PRO A 296 -28.06 -37.69 -6.28
N HIS A 297 -27.45 -36.70 -5.62
CA HIS A 297 -26.31 -36.96 -4.73
C HIS A 297 -26.43 -36.30 -3.34
N CYS A 298 -26.11 -37.10 -2.32
CA CYS A 298 -25.91 -36.65 -0.95
C CYS A 298 -24.41 -36.65 -0.64
N TYR A 299 -23.88 -35.56 -0.09
CA TYR A 299 -22.46 -35.48 0.24
C TYR A 299 -22.16 -34.54 1.40
N ILE A 300 -21.02 -34.78 2.02
CA ILE A 300 -20.40 -33.94 3.03
C ILE A 300 -19.10 -33.40 2.43
N ALA A 301 -18.88 -32.10 2.57
CA ALA A 301 -17.68 -31.42 2.12
C ALA A 301 -17.09 -30.59 3.27
N ALA A 302 -15.81 -30.78 3.57
CA ALA A 302 -15.07 -29.98 4.52
C ALA A 302 -13.92 -29.29 3.78
N SER A 303 -13.81 -27.98 3.92
CA SER A 303 -12.74 -27.20 3.30
C SER A 303 -12.08 -26.29 4.33
N TYR A 304 -10.76 -26.27 4.31
CA TYR A 304 -9.90 -25.50 5.18
C TYR A 304 -8.91 -24.72 4.33
N THR A 305 -8.96 -23.40 4.41
CA THR A 305 -8.06 -22.49 3.70
C THR A 305 -7.28 -21.67 4.71
N ARG A 306 -5.95 -21.81 4.73
CA ARG A 306 -5.04 -21.01 5.54
C ARG A 306 -4.53 -19.82 4.74
N LYS A 307 -4.71 -18.60 5.26
CA LYS A 307 -4.27 -17.34 4.65
C LYS A 307 -2.99 -16.85 5.32
N PHE A 308 -1.94 -16.68 4.54
CA PHE A 308 -0.67 -16.06 4.96
C PHE A 308 -0.63 -14.63 4.43
N LEU A 309 -1.04 -13.68 5.28
CA LEU A 309 -1.19 -12.27 4.89
C LEU A 309 0.14 -11.63 4.47
N GLU A 310 1.22 -11.85 5.24
CA GLU A 310 2.56 -11.29 4.97
C GLU A 310 3.17 -11.74 3.63
N GLN A 311 2.84 -12.96 3.18
CA GLN A 311 3.38 -13.54 1.95
C GLN A 311 2.37 -13.51 0.80
N GLY A 312 1.13 -13.06 0.99
CA GLY A 312 0.08 -13.11 -0.05
C GLY A 312 -0.20 -14.52 -0.59
N LEU A 313 0.01 -15.56 0.23
CA LEU A 313 -0.20 -16.97 -0.10
C LEU A 313 -1.44 -17.49 0.63
N LYS A 314 -2.26 -18.30 -0.04
CA LYS A 314 -3.35 -19.06 0.59
C LYS A 314 -3.20 -20.53 0.24
N LEU A 315 -3.23 -21.38 1.25
CA LEU A 315 -3.24 -22.83 1.08
C LEU A 315 -4.66 -23.33 1.31
N ARG A 316 -5.20 -24.14 0.39
CA ARG A 316 -6.54 -24.68 0.44
C ARG A 316 -6.48 -26.20 0.44
N LEU A 317 -7.16 -26.80 1.41
CA LEU A 317 -7.41 -28.23 1.49
C LEU A 317 -8.92 -28.43 1.53
N ALA A 318 -9.48 -29.29 0.68
CA ALA A 318 -10.88 -29.65 0.74
C ALA A 318 -11.07 -31.16 0.54
N LEU A 319 -12.03 -31.71 1.25
CA LEU A 319 -12.44 -33.11 1.19
C LEU A 319 -13.94 -33.13 0.92
N LYS A 320 -14.38 -33.90 -0.05
CA LYS A 320 -15.80 -34.13 -0.35
C LYS A 320 -16.02 -35.64 -0.40
N GLY A 321 -17.02 -36.13 0.30
CA GLY A 321 -17.37 -37.55 0.32
C GLY A 321 -18.88 -37.70 0.33
N GLY A 322 -19.40 -38.60 -0.48
CA GLY A 322 -20.83 -38.82 -0.58
C GLY A 322 -21.20 -39.97 -1.50
N THR A 323 -22.46 -39.99 -1.91
CA THR A 323 -23.02 -41.03 -2.80
C THR A 323 -22.41 -40.99 -4.21
N PHE A 324 -21.81 -39.87 -4.62
CA PHE A 324 -21.08 -39.75 -5.88
C PHE A 324 -19.63 -40.22 -5.79
N GLY A 325 -19.14 -40.58 -4.59
CA GLY A 325 -17.77 -40.99 -4.33
C GLY A 325 -17.00 -40.01 -3.45
N PHE A 326 -15.68 -40.04 -3.57
CA PHE A 326 -14.75 -39.27 -2.74
C PHE A 326 -13.87 -38.36 -3.61
N LEU A 327 -13.67 -37.11 -3.19
CA LEU A 327 -12.84 -36.13 -3.84
C LEU A 327 -12.00 -35.37 -2.81
N SER A 328 -10.69 -35.37 -3.00
CA SER A 328 -9.74 -34.55 -2.25
C SER A 328 -9.20 -33.44 -3.14
N GLU A 329 -9.16 -32.21 -2.65
CA GLU A 329 -8.62 -31.04 -3.35
C GLU A 329 -7.50 -30.45 -2.49
N CYS A 330 -6.30 -30.32 -3.05
CA CYS A 330 -5.17 -29.63 -2.43
C CYS A 330 -4.70 -28.54 -3.39
N GLY A 331 -4.69 -27.28 -2.93
CA GLY A 331 -4.32 -26.16 -3.78
C GLY A 331 -3.60 -25.03 -3.05
N ALA A 332 -2.89 -24.24 -3.83
CA ALA A 332 -2.21 -23.04 -3.39
C ALA A 332 -2.58 -21.86 -4.31
N GLU A 333 -2.89 -20.71 -3.71
CA GLU A 333 -3.13 -19.44 -4.39
C GLU A 333 -2.06 -18.44 -3.95
N LYS A 334 -1.40 -17.79 -4.90
CA LYS A 334 -0.37 -16.79 -4.66
C LYS A 334 -0.72 -15.51 -5.41
N LYS A 335 -0.67 -14.38 -4.71
CA LYS A 335 -0.70 -13.07 -5.37
C LYS A 335 0.63 -12.83 -6.09
N VAL A 336 0.57 -12.61 -7.39
CA VAL A 336 1.74 -12.37 -8.25
C VAL A 336 1.99 -10.86 -8.42
N SER A 337 0.93 -10.06 -8.36
CA SER A 337 0.98 -8.58 -8.41
C SER A 337 -0.04 -7.98 -7.42
N LYS A 338 -0.08 -6.64 -7.30
CA LYS A 338 -1.08 -5.91 -6.47
C LYS A 338 -2.52 -6.33 -6.77
N TYR A 339 -2.78 -6.75 -8.01
CA TYR A 339 -4.12 -7.07 -8.49
C TYR A 339 -4.25 -8.42 -9.20
N SER A 340 -3.14 -9.11 -9.52
CA SER A 340 -3.17 -10.42 -10.19
C SER A 340 -2.88 -11.56 -9.23
N SER A 341 -3.64 -12.65 -9.35
CA SER A 341 -3.42 -13.87 -8.55
C SER A 341 -3.39 -15.12 -9.41
N LEU A 342 -2.50 -16.04 -9.06
CA LEU A 342 -2.36 -17.34 -9.68
C LEU A 342 -2.68 -18.41 -8.64
N SER A 343 -3.44 -19.43 -9.02
CA SER A 343 -3.71 -20.57 -8.16
C SER A 343 -3.65 -21.88 -8.92
N ALA A 344 -3.13 -22.91 -8.26
CA ALA A 344 -3.09 -24.27 -8.75
C ALA A 344 -3.77 -25.16 -7.70
N THR A 345 -4.72 -25.98 -8.13
CA THR A 345 -5.43 -26.93 -7.27
C THR A 345 -5.42 -28.30 -7.91
N VAL A 346 -4.86 -29.27 -7.22
CA VAL A 346 -4.91 -30.68 -7.60
C VAL A 346 -6.13 -31.31 -6.96
N CYS A 347 -6.94 -31.99 -7.76
CA CYS A 347 -8.11 -32.73 -7.33
C CYS A 347 -7.89 -34.21 -7.62
N VAL A 348 -8.08 -35.07 -6.61
CA VAL A 348 -7.92 -36.52 -6.70
C VAL A 348 -9.15 -37.17 -6.10
N GLY A 349 -9.85 -38.02 -6.87
CA GLY A 349 -11.06 -38.67 -6.38
C GLY A 349 -11.62 -39.74 -7.29
N VAL A 350 -12.57 -40.52 -6.78
CA VAL A 350 -13.33 -41.54 -7.53
C VAL A 350 -14.77 -41.05 -7.64
N PRO A 351 -15.38 -40.99 -8.84
CA PRO A 351 -14.92 -41.48 -10.15
C PRO A 351 -14.11 -40.47 -10.99
N SER A 352 -13.80 -39.28 -10.47
CA SER A 352 -13.24 -38.18 -11.27
C SER A 352 -11.74 -38.26 -11.58
N GLY A 353 -11.07 -39.35 -11.21
CA GLY A 353 -9.62 -39.55 -11.30
C GLY A 353 -8.78 -38.39 -10.77
N VAL A 354 -7.80 -37.95 -11.57
CA VAL A 354 -6.86 -36.86 -11.24
C VAL A 354 -7.08 -35.67 -12.17
N THR A 355 -7.39 -34.51 -11.60
CA THR A 355 -7.55 -33.26 -12.34
C THR A 355 -6.72 -32.13 -11.73
N LEU A 356 -6.02 -31.37 -12.58
CA LEU A 356 -5.27 -30.18 -12.21
C LEU A 356 -6.03 -28.93 -12.65
N LYS A 357 -6.43 -28.08 -11.71
CA LYS A 357 -7.12 -26.82 -11.97
C LYS A 357 -6.15 -25.67 -11.81
N ILE A 358 -5.82 -24.99 -12.91
CA ILE A 358 -5.05 -23.76 -12.89
C ILE A 358 -6.02 -22.59 -13.04
N LYS A 359 -6.04 -21.68 -12.08
CA LYS A 359 -6.84 -20.46 -12.12
C LYS A 359 -5.92 -19.25 -12.12
N TYR A 360 -6.10 -18.39 -13.11
CA TYR A 360 -5.37 -17.14 -13.27
C TYR A 360 -6.35 -15.97 -13.32
N ASP A 361 -6.17 -15.04 -12.39
CA ASP A 361 -6.92 -13.79 -12.33
C ASP A 361 -5.96 -12.66 -12.76
N PRO A 362 -5.90 -12.32 -14.06
CA PRO A 362 -5.10 -11.21 -14.54
C PRO A 362 -5.70 -9.86 -14.16
N PHE A 363 -4.83 -8.92 -13.82
CA PHE A 363 -5.12 -7.50 -13.86
C PHE A 363 -4.48 -6.90 -15.13
N ILE A 364 -5.32 -6.64 -16.13
CA ILE A 364 -4.88 -6.01 -17.38
C ILE A 364 -5.13 -4.51 -17.23
N VAL A 365 -4.06 -3.73 -17.06
CA VAL A 365 -4.06 -2.29 -17.34
C VAL A 365 -3.60 -2.14 -18.77
N LEU A 366 -4.50 -1.66 -19.62
CA LEU A 366 -4.14 -1.37 -21.00
C LEU A 366 -3.42 -0.03 -21.05
N ILE A 367 -2.19 -0.06 -21.55
CA ILE A 367 -1.39 1.14 -21.81
C ILE A 367 -1.97 1.78 -23.08
N PRO A 368 -2.34 3.07 -23.07
CA PRO A 368 -2.67 3.75 -24.30
C PRO A 368 -1.43 3.78 -25.20
N CYS A 369 -1.51 3.15 -26.38
CA CYS A 369 -0.52 3.35 -27.45
C CYS A 369 -0.96 4.54 -28.28
N GLU A 370 -0.17 5.60 -28.28
CA GLU A 370 -0.26 6.70 -29.23
C GLU A 370 0.79 6.44 -30.31
N VAL A 371 0.36 6.22 -31.55
CA VAL A 371 1.26 6.06 -32.69
C VAL A 371 1.18 7.35 -33.51
N GLN A 372 2.31 8.05 -33.62
CA GLN A 372 2.47 9.19 -34.51
C GLN A 372 3.20 8.75 -35.78
N GLU A 373 2.54 8.90 -36.93
CA GLU A 373 3.20 8.93 -38.24
C GLU A 373 2.87 10.29 -38.90
N GLY A 374 3.84 11.21 -38.92
CA GLY A 374 3.70 12.53 -39.54
C GLY A 374 2.73 13.48 -38.81
N GLU A 375 2.00 14.31 -39.56
CA GLU A 375 1.01 15.28 -39.03
C GLU A 375 -0.32 14.64 -38.56
N LEU A 376 -0.50 13.33 -38.74
CA LEU A 376 -1.71 12.61 -38.34
C LEU A 376 -1.47 11.83 -37.04
N CYS A 377 -2.00 12.36 -35.94
CA CYS A 377 -2.02 11.67 -34.66
C CYS A 377 -3.24 10.73 -34.60
N PHE A 378 -3.03 9.42 -34.83
CA PHE A 378 -4.10 8.43 -34.65
C PHE A 378 -4.21 8.06 -33.17
N ARG A 379 -5.13 8.73 -32.48
CA ARG A 379 -5.47 8.41 -31.09
C ARG A 379 -6.43 7.23 -31.05
N PHE A 380 -5.90 6.01 -31.04
CA PHE A 380 -6.70 4.83 -30.77
C PHE A 380 -7.05 4.80 -29.27
N PHE A 381 -8.24 5.28 -28.92
CA PHE A 381 -8.85 4.93 -27.64
C PHE A 381 -9.30 3.47 -27.72
N CYS A 382 -8.39 2.53 -27.46
CA CYS A 382 -8.80 1.20 -27.03
C CYS A 382 -9.35 1.35 -25.61
N ARG A 383 -10.62 1.79 -25.51
CA ARG A 383 -11.32 1.96 -24.25
C ARG A 383 -11.62 0.58 -23.69
N VAL A 384 -10.64 -0.02 -23.04
CA VAL A 384 -10.79 -1.33 -22.44
C VAL A 384 -11.21 -1.19 -21.00
N VAL A 385 -12.37 -1.79 -20.78
CA VAL A 385 -13.09 -1.84 -19.52
C VAL A 385 -12.32 -2.74 -18.55
N ARG A 386 -12.30 -2.34 -17.28
CA ARG A 386 -11.83 -3.09 -16.10
C ARG A 386 -12.57 -4.43 -15.98
N SER A 387 -12.25 -5.39 -16.82
CA SER A 387 -12.82 -6.72 -16.71
C SER A 387 -12.00 -7.51 -15.69
N THR A 388 -12.59 -7.78 -14.53
CA THR A 388 -12.13 -8.86 -13.66
C THR A 388 -12.47 -10.18 -14.34
N GLN A 389 -11.63 -10.56 -15.31
CA GLN A 389 -11.74 -11.82 -16.04
C GLN A 389 -10.91 -12.87 -15.32
N THR A 390 -11.55 -13.95 -14.90
CA THR A 390 -10.90 -15.14 -14.38
C THR A 390 -10.73 -16.14 -15.52
N TYR A 391 -9.52 -16.69 -15.67
CA TYR A 391 -9.24 -17.80 -16.57
C TYR A 391 -9.04 -19.07 -15.76
N LEU A 392 -9.77 -20.14 -16.11
CA LEU A 392 -9.72 -21.44 -15.43
C LEU A 392 -9.41 -22.55 -16.43
N PHE A 393 -8.32 -23.27 -16.21
CA PHE A 393 -7.88 -24.38 -17.05
C PHE A 393 -7.92 -25.68 -16.24
N PRO A 394 -9.06 -26.39 -16.16
CA PRO A 394 -9.11 -27.73 -15.63
C PRO A 394 -8.50 -28.70 -16.65
N ILE A 395 -7.37 -29.30 -16.29
CA ILE A 395 -6.65 -30.32 -17.05
C ILE A 395 -6.98 -31.68 -16.44
N HIS A 396 -7.66 -32.53 -17.19
CA HIS A 396 -7.95 -33.91 -16.81
C HIS A 396 -6.78 -34.81 -17.17
N LEU A 397 -6.15 -35.45 -16.18
CA LEU A 397 -4.90 -36.19 -16.36
C LEU A 397 -5.11 -37.71 -16.39
N SER A 398 -6.07 -38.23 -15.63
CA SER A 398 -6.39 -39.66 -15.63
C SER A 398 -7.80 -39.89 -15.07
N GLU A 399 -8.49 -40.92 -15.58
CA GLU A 399 -9.80 -41.35 -15.06
C GLU A 399 -9.66 -42.19 -13.78
N GLU A 400 -8.55 -42.91 -13.64
CA GLU A 400 -8.17 -43.64 -12.45
C GLU A 400 -7.17 -42.85 -11.59
N ILE A 401 -7.03 -43.25 -10.32
CA ILE A 401 -6.05 -42.65 -9.41
C ILE A 401 -4.67 -43.27 -9.68
N ILE A 402 -3.94 -42.69 -10.63
CA ILE A 402 -2.58 -43.12 -10.97
C ILE A 402 -1.56 -42.30 -10.15
N PRO A 403 -0.65 -42.93 -9.37
CA PRO A 403 0.35 -42.21 -8.57
C PRO A 403 1.23 -41.26 -9.38
N ALA A 404 1.58 -41.64 -10.61
CA ALA A 404 2.34 -40.79 -11.53
C ALA A 404 1.56 -39.50 -11.86
N ALA A 405 0.29 -39.61 -12.21
CA ALA A 405 -0.55 -38.44 -12.52
C ALA A 405 -0.66 -37.48 -11.30
N VAL A 406 -0.79 -38.01 -10.08
CA VAL A 406 -0.79 -37.21 -8.85
C VAL A 406 0.55 -36.50 -8.62
N PHE A 407 1.67 -37.19 -8.87
CA PHE A 407 3.01 -36.62 -8.73
C PHE A 407 3.22 -35.46 -9.73
N TYR A 408 2.91 -35.66 -11.01
CA TYR A 408 3.04 -34.61 -12.01
C TYR A 408 2.04 -33.47 -11.80
N ALA A 409 0.83 -33.74 -11.33
CA ALA A 409 -0.16 -32.70 -11.01
C ALA A 409 0.31 -31.78 -9.88
N THR A 410 1.10 -32.28 -8.93
CA THR A 410 1.59 -31.50 -7.78
C THR A 410 2.93 -30.83 -8.06
N VAL A 411 3.89 -31.55 -8.63
CA VAL A 411 5.27 -31.06 -8.83
C VAL A 411 5.37 -30.11 -10.02
N THR A 412 4.74 -30.44 -11.16
CA THR A 412 4.89 -29.66 -12.40
C THR A 412 4.44 -28.20 -12.20
N PRO A 413 3.26 -27.88 -11.63
CA PRO A 413 2.87 -26.48 -11.43
C PRO A 413 3.81 -25.69 -10.52
N LEU A 414 4.39 -26.34 -9.50
CA LEU A 414 5.34 -25.73 -8.57
C LEU A 414 6.67 -25.40 -9.28
N VAL A 415 7.22 -26.36 -10.02
CA VAL A 415 8.47 -26.17 -10.78
C VAL A 415 8.26 -25.12 -11.88
N THR A 416 7.18 -25.23 -12.64
CA THR A 416 6.84 -24.27 -13.70
C THR A 416 6.63 -22.87 -13.14
N TYR A 417 5.98 -22.72 -11.97
CA TYR A 417 5.87 -21.41 -11.30
C TYR A 417 7.25 -20.85 -10.94
N PHE A 418 8.15 -21.66 -10.36
CA PHE A 418 9.48 -21.18 -9.98
C PHE A 418 10.32 -20.76 -11.19
N VAL A 419 10.24 -21.53 -12.30
CA VAL A 419 10.89 -21.20 -13.56
C VAL A 419 10.31 -19.91 -14.16
N LEU A 420 8.98 -19.79 -14.27
CA LEU A 420 8.32 -18.59 -14.79
C LEU A 420 8.59 -17.36 -13.89
N LYS A 421 8.66 -17.55 -12.58
CA LYS A 421 9.02 -16.50 -11.63
C LYS A 421 10.41 -15.94 -11.93
N LYS A 422 11.41 -16.82 -11.98
CA LYS A 422 12.81 -16.44 -12.18
C LYS A 422 13.09 -15.91 -13.59
N MET A 423 12.42 -16.44 -14.62
CA MET A 423 12.68 -16.09 -16.02
C MET A 423 11.82 -14.95 -16.57
N LEU A 424 10.58 -14.78 -16.10
CA LEU A 424 9.64 -13.80 -16.66
C LEU A 424 9.19 -12.76 -15.64
N PHE A 425 8.71 -13.18 -14.46
CA PHE A 425 8.08 -12.24 -13.52
C PHE A 425 9.09 -11.33 -12.82
N ASP A 426 10.20 -11.87 -12.32
CA ASP A 426 11.23 -11.10 -11.63
C ASP A 426 11.87 -10.04 -12.58
N PRO A 427 12.35 -10.38 -13.80
CA PRO A 427 12.94 -9.37 -14.69
C PRO A 427 11.90 -8.34 -15.17
N MET A 428 10.63 -8.74 -15.37
CA MET A 428 9.58 -7.78 -15.76
C MET A 428 9.25 -6.81 -14.62
N ASN A 429 9.21 -7.29 -13.37
CA ASN A 429 8.98 -6.45 -12.20
C ASN A 429 10.13 -5.46 -11.99
N GLU A 430 11.38 -5.91 -12.13
CA GLU A 430 12.56 -5.05 -12.06
C GLU A 430 12.57 -3.99 -13.18
N ALA A 431 12.29 -4.39 -14.42
CA ALA A 431 12.16 -3.44 -15.53
C ALA A 431 11.02 -2.44 -15.32
N THR A 432 9.92 -2.86 -14.67
CA THR A 432 8.82 -1.96 -14.31
C THR A 432 9.24 -0.99 -13.20
N LYS A 433 9.97 -1.45 -12.18
CA LYS A 433 10.55 -0.60 -11.14
C LYS A 433 11.50 0.43 -11.76
N GLN A 434 12.39 0.00 -12.65
CA GLN A 434 13.32 0.89 -13.36
C GLN A 434 12.58 1.94 -14.18
N LYS A 435 11.59 1.55 -15.00
CA LYS A 435 10.76 2.50 -15.75
C LYS A 435 10.00 3.48 -14.86
N ASN A 436 9.54 3.05 -13.70
CA ASN A 436 8.88 3.94 -12.75
C ASN A 436 9.88 4.95 -12.17
N ILE A 437 11.08 4.49 -11.77
CA ILE A 437 12.17 5.36 -11.32
C ILE A 437 12.56 6.35 -12.41
N GLU A 438 12.71 5.91 -13.66
CA GLU A 438 13.00 6.76 -14.82
C GLU A 438 11.91 7.81 -15.04
N ARG A 439 10.63 7.42 -15.02
CA ARG A 439 9.52 8.38 -15.13
C ARG A 439 9.54 9.42 -14.01
N VAL A 440 9.86 9.00 -12.77
CA VAL A 440 9.99 9.94 -11.65
C VAL A 440 11.20 10.86 -11.87
N LYS A 441 12.34 10.32 -12.34
CA LYS A 441 13.53 11.11 -12.72
C LYS A 441 13.19 12.12 -13.83
N GLU A 442 12.43 11.73 -14.85
CA GLU A 442 11.99 12.62 -15.94
C GLU A 442 11.07 13.73 -15.43
N THR A 443 10.04 13.38 -14.65
CA THR A 443 9.12 14.39 -14.07
C THR A 443 9.82 15.34 -13.11
N ASN A 444 10.83 14.86 -12.37
CA ASN A 444 11.57 15.68 -11.42
C ASN A 444 12.81 16.37 -12.02
N SER A 445 13.20 16.08 -13.27
CA SER A 445 14.44 16.57 -13.90
C SER A 445 14.57 18.10 -13.90
N VAL A 446 13.47 18.81 -14.20
CA VAL A 446 13.41 20.28 -14.17
C VAL A 446 13.68 20.81 -12.76
N ARG A 447 13.05 20.20 -11.74
CA ARG A 447 13.22 20.58 -10.33
C ARG A 447 14.63 20.26 -9.81
N MET A 448 15.24 19.18 -10.30
CA MET A 448 16.65 18.87 -9.98
C MET A 448 17.62 19.90 -10.56
N ALA A 449 17.39 20.38 -11.79
CA ALA A 449 18.19 21.44 -12.38
C ALA A 449 18.06 22.77 -11.62
N GLU A 450 16.85 23.11 -11.16
CA GLU A 450 16.61 24.26 -10.29
C GLU A 450 17.37 24.13 -8.96
N LYS A 451 17.30 22.98 -8.30
CA LYS A 451 18.01 22.70 -7.03
C LYS A 451 19.53 22.76 -7.18
N ARG A 452 20.07 22.23 -8.29
CA ARG A 452 21.50 22.34 -8.61
C ARG A 452 21.93 23.80 -8.74
N LYS A 453 21.18 24.60 -9.49
CA LYS A 453 21.46 26.03 -9.65
C LYS A 453 21.37 26.78 -8.31
N GLU A 454 20.43 26.37 -7.45
CA GLU A 454 20.33 26.85 -6.07
C GLU A 454 21.62 26.56 -5.30
N ALA A 455 22.08 25.32 -5.27
CA ALA A 455 23.28 24.91 -4.54
C ALA A 455 24.53 25.65 -5.00
N GLU A 456 24.76 25.74 -6.32
CA GLU A 456 25.87 26.49 -6.92
C GLU A 456 25.82 27.97 -6.51
N SER A 457 24.62 28.56 -6.44
CA SER A 457 24.44 29.92 -5.97
C SER A 457 24.81 30.09 -4.48
N ALA A 458 24.40 29.17 -3.60
CA ALA A 458 24.79 29.19 -2.19
C ALA A 458 26.31 29.06 -1.99
N ILE A 459 26.95 28.13 -2.69
CA ILE A 459 28.40 27.92 -2.61
C ILE A 459 29.14 29.22 -2.99
N SER A 460 28.70 29.89 -4.07
CA SER A 460 29.32 31.16 -4.50
C SER A 460 29.22 32.28 -3.46
N LEU A 461 28.14 32.31 -2.66
CA LEU A 461 27.94 33.32 -1.62
C LEU A 461 28.71 33.01 -0.34
N MET A 462 29.03 31.75 -0.09
CA MET A 462 29.73 31.29 1.12
C MET A 462 31.25 31.44 1.04
N GLY A 463 31.83 31.68 -0.14
CA GLY A 463 33.28 31.71 -0.33
C GLY A 463 34.05 32.65 0.61
N ALA A 464 33.57 33.89 0.79
CA ALA A 464 34.23 34.85 1.68
C ALA A 464 34.17 34.44 3.17
N LEU A 465 33.11 33.74 3.58
CA LEU A 465 32.97 33.22 4.94
C LEU A 465 33.83 31.99 5.17
N PHE A 466 33.90 31.11 4.18
CA PHE A 466 34.78 29.95 4.17
C PHE A 466 36.22 30.36 4.48
N GLU A 467 36.77 31.36 3.77
CA GLU A 467 38.14 31.82 4.02
C GLU A 467 38.33 32.37 5.43
N ARG A 468 37.34 33.11 5.94
CA ARG A 468 37.40 33.70 7.28
C ARG A 468 37.37 32.64 8.38
N ILE A 469 36.44 31.68 8.28
CA ILE A 469 36.31 30.59 9.25
C ILE A 469 37.56 29.72 9.20
N ARG A 470 38.02 29.35 8.00
CA ARG A 470 39.24 28.56 7.83
C ARG A 470 40.47 29.23 8.45
N LYS A 471 40.65 30.55 8.28
CA LYS A 471 41.74 31.31 8.93
C LYS A 471 41.62 31.31 10.45
N ASN A 472 40.41 31.49 10.99
CA ASN A 472 40.17 31.48 12.44
C ASN A 472 40.44 30.10 13.06
N GLU A 473 39.98 29.03 12.42
CA GLU A 473 40.20 27.66 12.87
C GLU A 473 41.69 27.27 12.74
N LEU A 474 42.38 27.70 11.67
CA LEU A 474 43.83 27.49 11.52
C LEU A 474 44.62 28.14 12.67
N ASN A 475 44.27 29.38 13.05
CA ASN A 475 44.89 30.06 14.18
C ASN A 475 44.60 29.38 15.52
N SER A 476 43.45 28.69 15.62
CA SER A 476 42.98 28.05 16.85
C SER A 476 43.30 26.55 16.91
N GLN A 477 44.06 26.02 15.94
CA GLN A 477 44.31 24.58 15.75
C GLN A 477 43.01 23.74 15.79
N GLY A 478 41.95 24.31 15.24
CA GLY A 478 40.60 23.76 15.27
C GLY A 478 40.30 22.81 14.12
N LEU A 479 39.02 22.69 13.76
CA LEU A 479 38.54 21.73 12.77
C LEU A 479 38.59 22.31 11.35
N ILE A 480 39.39 21.70 10.47
CA ILE A 480 39.56 22.11 9.07
C ILE A 480 39.15 20.96 8.15
N ILE A 481 38.21 21.20 7.25
CA ILE A 481 37.77 20.21 6.26
C ILE A 481 38.70 20.29 5.05
N VAL A 482 39.43 19.19 4.82
CA VAL A 482 40.35 19.02 3.70
C VAL A 482 39.56 18.63 2.46
N SER A 483 38.70 17.62 2.57
CA SER A 483 37.82 17.14 1.50
C SER A 483 36.42 16.83 1.99
N ALA A 484 35.42 17.02 1.13
CA ALA A 484 34.09 16.47 1.38
C ALA A 484 33.35 16.15 0.09
N LEU A 485 32.97 14.89 -0.09
CA LEU A 485 32.30 14.39 -1.28
C LEU A 485 30.93 13.80 -0.91
N TYR A 486 29.90 14.15 -1.67
CA TYR A 486 28.53 13.66 -1.46
C TYR A 486 27.97 13.05 -2.74
N GLY A 487 27.43 11.83 -2.65
CA GLY A 487 26.84 11.14 -3.81
C GLY A 487 26.93 9.63 -3.69
N LYS A 488 26.91 8.96 -4.84
CA LYS A 488 27.05 7.49 -4.93
C LYS A 488 28.51 7.11 -5.11
N PHE A 489 29.05 6.37 -4.15
CA PHE A 489 30.39 5.78 -4.27
C PHE A 489 30.26 4.32 -4.73
N ALA A 490 31.06 3.91 -5.71
CA ALA A 490 31.19 2.50 -6.06
C ALA A 490 31.91 1.75 -4.92
N ALA A 491 31.50 0.51 -4.64
CA ALA A 491 32.03 -0.29 -3.54
C ALA A 491 33.56 -0.51 -3.56
N SER A 492 34.24 -0.24 -4.68
CA SER A 492 35.70 -0.29 -4.84
C SER A 492 36.45 0.99 -4.43
N ASP A 493 35.76 2.13 -4.34
CA ASP A 493 36.40 3.46 -4.31
C ASP A 493 36.34 4.13 -2.93
N ALA A 494 35.69 3.49 -1.95
CA ALA A 494 35.47 4.04 -0.61
C ALA A 494 36.75 4.27 0.21
N GLY A 495 37.86 3.61 -0.15
CA GLY A 495 39.11 3.62 0.63
C GLY A 495 40.16 4.66 0.25
N ASN A 496 40.31 5.04 -1.03
CA ASN A 496 41.60 5.58 -1.52
C ASN A 496 41.54 6.93 -2.28
N VAL A 497 40.43 7.67 -2.29
CA VAL A 497 40.38 8.94 -3.05
C VAL A 497 40.59 10.14 -2.13
N THR A 498 41.73 10.83 -2.27
CA THR A 498 42.04 12.17 -1.72
C THR A 498 41.86 13.25 -2.79
N LEU A 499 41.48 14.49 -2.40
CA LEU A 499 41.21 15.59 -3.36
C LEU A 499 42.40 15.97 -4.26
N GLU A 500 43.63 15.83 -3.77
CA GLU A 500 44.84 16.14 -4.56
C GLU A 500 45.00 15.19 -5.76
N GLU A 501 44.42 13.99 -5.70
CA GLU A 501 44.37 13.04 -6.82
C GLU A 501 43.08 13.16 -7.65
N ALA A 502 42.03 13.81 -7.13
CA ALA A 502 40.73 13.97 -7.79
C ALA A 502 40.69 15.13 -8.79
N ASP A 503 41.42 16.22 -8.52
CA ASP A 503 41.51 17.40 -9.39
C ASP A 503 42.54 17.22 -10.52
N ASP A 504 43.67 16.55 -10.28
CA ASP A 504 44.73 16.30 -11.29
C ASP A 504 44.36 15.18 -12.29
N MET A 505 43.40 14.30 -11.97
CA MET A 505 42.95 13.18 -12.82
C MET A 505 41.51 13.32 -13.38
N GLY A 506 40.81 14.43 -13.11
CA GLY A 506 39.49 14.70 -13.67
C GLY A 506 38.35 13.79 -13.15
N PHE A 507 38.45 13.29 -11.92
CA PHE A 507 37.49 12.34 -11.32
C PHE A 507 36.05 12.91 -11.22
N LEU A 508 35.91 14.20 -10.90
CA LEU A 508 34.62 14.90 -10.85
C LEU A 508 33.97 15.09 -12.24
N HIS A 509 34.77 15.11 -13.32
CA HIS A 509 34.24 15.11 -14.68
C HIS A 509 33.85 13.70 -15.18
N GLN A 510 34.44 12.65 -14.61
CA GLN A 510 34.13 11.26 -14.95
C GLN A 510 32.93 10.69 -14.19
N ASN A 511 32.67 11.17 -12.96
CA ASN A 511 31.55 10.72 -12.12
C ASN A 511 30.55 11.86 -11.85
N PRO A 512 29.54 12.08 -12.73
CA PRO A 512 28.53 13.13 -12.56
C PRO A 512 27.58 12.92 -11.37
N LEU A 513 27.71 11.78 -10.67
CA LEU A 513 26.87 11.37 -9.54
C LEU A 513 27.47 11.73 -8.16
N VAL A 514 28.59 12.47 -8.13
CA VAL A 514 29.27 12.91 -6.90
C VAL A 514 29.52 14.42 -6.97
N ILE A 515 29.32 15.11 -5.85
CA ILE A 515 29.47 16.56 -5.72
C ILE A 515 30.46 16.92 -4.60
N ASP A 516 31.20 18.01 -4.78
CA ASP A 516 32.05 18.59 -3.73
C ASP A 516 31.22 19.51 -2.82
N VAL A 517 31.23 19.22 -1.52
CA VAL A 517 30.47 19.94 -0.48
C VAL A 517 31.38 20.53 0.60
N ARG A 518 32.67 20.71 0.31
CA ARG A 518 33.66 21.26 1.24
C ARG A 518 33.31 22.65 1.77
N ILE A 519 32.96 23.58 0.87
CA ILE A 519 32.68 24.99 1.22
C ILE A 519 31.48 25.10 2.17
N PRO A 520 30.31 24.50 1.86
CA PRO A 520 29.16 24.51 2.77
C PRO A 520 29.46 23.92 4.15
N LEU A 521 30.15 22.76 4.23
CA LEU A 521 30.42 22.11 5.50
C LEU A 521 31.35 22.91 6.40
N GLN A 522 32.41 23.51 5.84
CA GLN A 522 33.32 24.34 6.63
C GLN A 522 32.60 25.58 7.20
N CYS A 523 31.62 26.13 6.47
CA CYS A 523 30.81 27.25 6.96
C CYS A 523 29.86 26.87 8.11
N LEU A 524 29.59 25.58 8.28
CA LEU A 524 28.77 25.04 9.38
C LEU A 524 29.58 24.72 10.64
N VAL A 525 30.93 24.71 10.57
CA VAL A 525 31.81 24.50 11.72
C VAL A 525 31.66 25.65 12.71
N LYS A 526 31.43 25.32 13.98
CA LYS A 526 31.35 26.27 15.11
C LYS A 526 32.13 25.71 16.28
N ASP A 527 32.94 26.56 16.91
CA ASP A 527 33.73 26.19 18.09
C ASP A 527 34.56 24.90 17.87
N SER A 528 35.19 24.79 16.69
CA SER A 528 35.95 23.61 16.25
C SER A 528 35.17 22.28 16.25
N GLN A 529 33.84 22.32 16.13
CA GLN A 529 32.96 21.16 15.98
C GLN A 529 32.01 21.34 14.78
N LEU A 530 31.69 20.23 14.10
CA LEU A 530 30.68 20.15 13.05
C LEU A 530 29.58 19.20 13.51
N THR A 531 28.36 19.72 13.60
CA THR A 531 27.16 18.93 13.90
C THR A 531 26.13 19.08 12.78
N LEU A 532 25.80 17.97 12.12
CA LEU A 532 24.69 17.87 11.16
C LEU A 532 23.59 17.03 11.79
N TYR A 533 22.39 17.60 11.88
CA TYR A 533 21.20 16.95 12.45
C TYR A 533 20.25 16.41 11.37
N SER A 534 20.65 16.47 10.10
CA SER A 534 19.79 16.41 8.92
C SER A 534 18.96 15.13 8.80
N SER A 535 17.71 15.26 8.33
CA SER A 535 16.89 14.17 7.80
C SER A 535 17.43 13.69 6.45
N SER A 536 17.78 14.58 5.51
CA SER A 536 18.61 14.29 4.32
C SER A 536 19.64 15.40 4.11
N LYS A 537 20.90 15.04 3.81
CA LYS A 537 21.99 16.01 3.59
C LYS A 537 21.82 16.78 2.28
N SER A 538 21.05 16.24 1.34
CA SER A 538 20.76 16.89 0.05
C SER A 538 20.01 18.23 0.17
N GLU A 539 19.37 18.50 1.31
CA GLU A 539 18.54 19.69 1.51
C GLU A 539 19.29 20.86 2.15
N LEU A 540 20.51 20.62 2.63
CA LEU A 540 21.37 21.63 3.26
C LEU A 540 21.73 22.75 2.25
N PRO A 541 21.90 24.00 2.70
CA PRO A 541 22.31 25.08 1.80
C PRO A 541 23.67 24.78 1.14
N GLY A 542 23.69 24.74 -0.20
CA GLY A 542 24.88 24.38 -0.98
C GLY A 542 25.00 22.89 -1.30
N PHE A 543 24.04 22.06 -0.87
CA PHE A 543 23.91 20.66 -1.27
C PHE A 543 22.80 20.52 -2.32
N TYR A 544 22.92 19.50 -3.17
CA TYR A 544 21.84 19.00 -4.00
C TYR A 544 21.99 17.49 -4.15
N ASP A 545 20.93 16.81 -4.60
CA ASP A 545 20.95 15.37 -4.84
C ASP A 545 21.47 15.06 -6.26
N PRO A 546 22.65 14.43 -6.43
CA PRO A 546 23.16 14.04 -7.75
C PRO A 546 22.61 12.68 -8.25
N CYS A 547 22.02 11.85 -7.39
CA CYS A 547 21.56 10.50 -7.73
C CYS A 547 20.21 10.18 -7.08
N PHE A 548 19.16 10.82 -7.61
CA PHE A 548 17.80 10.69 -7.09
C PHE A 548 17.26 9.26 -7.15
N GLY A 549 16.74 8.77 -6.02
CA GLY A 549 16.21 7.42 -5.87
C GLY A 549 17.28 6.34 -5.68
N GLU A 550 18.55 6.71 -5.53
CA GLU A 550 19.65 5.80 -5.24
C GLU A 550 20.27 6.12 -3.87
N GLU A 551 20.96 5.14 -3.27
CA GLU A 551 21.62 5.31 -1.98
C GLU A 551 22.82 6.27 -2.08
N LYS A 552 22.88 7.22 -1.14
CA LYS A 552 23.84 8.32 -1.09
C LYS A 552 24.66 8.27 0.20
N GLN A 553 25.91 8.67 0.11
CA GLN A 553 26.81 8.78 1.26
C GLN A 553 27.57 10.11 1.23
N LEU A 554 28.05 10.53 2.40
CA LEU A 554 28.90 11.71 2.60
C LEU A 554 30.25 11.24 3.14
N LYS A 555 31.32 11.46 2.39
CA LYS A 555 32.70 11.26 2.83
C LYS A 555 33.29 12.61 3.24
N ILE A 556 33.93 12.68 4.41
CA ILE A 556 34.58 13.88 4.93
C ILE A 556 35.99 13.53 5.38
N ASP A 557 36.98 14.20 4.81
CA ASP A 557 38.35 14.21 5.29
C ASP A 557 38.64 15.54 5.99
N TYR A 558 39.09 15.49 7.24
CA TYR A 558 39.29 16.67 8.06
C TYR A 558 40.58 16.58 8.88
N GLU A 559 41.12 17.75 9.23
CA GLU A 559 42.26 17.92 10.11
C GLU A 559 41.77 18.55 11.42
N PHE A 560 42.18 17.98 12.55
CA PHE A 560 41.89 18.50 13.88
C PHE A 560 43.13 18.33 14.75
N ARG A 561 43.62 19.42 15.36
CA ARG A 561 44.84 19.43 16.19
C ARG A 561 46.06 18.77 15.50
N ASN A 562 46.29 19.09 14.22
CA ASN A 562 47.35 18.56 13.35
C ASN A 562 47.25 17.05 13.03
N ASN A 563 46.14 16.39 13.33
CA ASN A 563 45.88 15.01 12.92
C ASN A 563 44.81 14.98 11.83
N SER A 564 45.05 14.21 10.77
CA SER A 564 44.11 13.98 9.68
C SER A 564 43.23 12.76 9.94
N TYR A 565 41.93 12.90 9.74
CA TYR A 565 40.93 11.84 9.89
C TYR A 565 40.05 11.75 8.63
N SER A 566 39.54 10.56 8.34
CA SER A 566 38.59 10.30 7.25
C SER A 566 37.38 9.56 7.81
N SER A 567 36.17 9.99 7.41
CA SER A 567 34.91 9.43 7.91
C SER A 567 33.85 9.40 6.81
N VAL A 568 33.03 8.34 6.81
CA VAL A 568 31.95 8.12 5.84
C VAL A 568 30.64 7.96 6.59
N PHE A 569 29.59 8.66 6.13
CA PHE A 569 28.26 8.66 6.74
C PHE A 569 27.18 8.39 5.68
N ALA A 570 26.14 7.63 5.99
CA ALA A 570 24.97 7.48 5.10
C ALA A 570 24.13 8.78 5.06
N ASP A 571 23.34 9.04 4.02
CA ASP A 571 22.62 10.32 3.86
C ASP A 571 21.82 10.78 5.10
N LEU A 572 21.06 9.87 5.71
CA LEU A 572 20.16 10.17 6.83
C LEU A 572 20.87 10.19 8.20
N ASP A 573 22.13 9.75 8.28
CA ASP A 573 22.84 9.64 9.57
C ASP A 573 23.33 11.01 10.07
N PRO A 574 23.13 11.34 11.37
CA PRO A 574 23.66 12.56 11.95
C PRO A 574 25.20 12.52 11.98
N VAL A 575 25.83 13.66 11.74
CA VAL A 575 27.29 13.79 11.69
C VAL A 575 27.76 14.64 12.87
N ARG A 576 28.68 14.11 13.68
CA ARG A 576 29.38 14.87 14.72
C ARG A 576 30.88 14.66 14.58
N ILE A 577 31.60 15.74 14.33
CA ILE A 577 33.06 15.75 14.12
C ILE A 577 33.65 16.86 15.00
N PRO A 578 34.78 16.66 15.69
CA PRO A 578 35.63 15.46 15.73
C PRO A 578 34.97 14.29 16.47
N ILE A 579 35.32 13.06 16.07
CA ILE A 579 34.87 11.84 16.76
C ILE A 579 35.64 11.75 18.08
N ASN A 580 34.95 11.76 19.22
CA ASN A 580 35.61 11.58 20.52
C ASN A 580 36.09 10.14 20.65
N ASP A 581 37.38 9.89 20.42
CA ASP A 581 38.01 8.57 20.59
C ASP A 581 38.31 8.19 22.07
N PHE A 582 37.92 9.01 23.05
CA PHE A 582 38.03 8.67 24.48
C PHE A 582 36.88 7.76 24.93
N ASN A 583 36.88 6.50 24.48
CA ASN A 583 36.20 5.38 25.15
C ASN A 583 36.70 4.02 24.64
N ARG A 584 38.00 3.93 24.37
CA ARG A 584 38.68 2.67 24.05
C ARG A 584 39.88 2.46 24.96
N THR A 585 39.65 2.40 26.26
CA THR A 585 40.38 1.57 27.24
C THR A 585 39.73 1.71 28.61
N ASP A 586 39.60 0.56 29.27
CA ASP A 586 39.37 0.34 30.70
C ASP A 586 37.92 0.26 31.18
N GLU A 587 37.47 -1.00 31.25
CA GLU A 587 36.47 -1.47 32.20
C GLU A 587 36.83 -1.02 33.63
N SER A 588 35.79 -0.68 34.40
CA SER A 588 35.75 -0.36 35.85
C SER A 588 35.98 1.10 36.27
N ALA A 589 34.88 1.87 36.42
CA ALA A 589 34.49 2.59 37.66
C ALA A 589 33.31 3.57 37.40
N GLU A 590 32.21 3.34 38.12
CA GLU A 590 31.15 4.26 38.59
C GLU A 590 30.74 5.48 37.71
N ASP A 591 29.56 5.37 37.09
CA ASP A 591 28.87 6.37 36.26
C ASP A 591 28.45 7.64 37.05
N PRO A 592 28.80 8.86 36.58
CA PRO A 592 28.26 10.13 37.09
C PRO A 592 26.88 10.50 36.50
N ASP A 593 26.33 9.70 35.57
CA ASP A 593 25.13 10.05 34.80
C ASP A 593 23.81 9.87 35.58
N SER A 594 23.84 9.30 36.78
CA SER A 594 22.62 9.08 37.58
C SER A 594 22.03 10.35 38.21
N GLU A 595 22.82 11.37 38.51
CA GLU A 595 22.32 12.61 39.14
C GLU A 595 21.66 13.57 38.13
N MET A 596 22.16 13.62 36.89
CA MET A 596 21.57 14.44 35.82
C MET A 596 20.30 13.83 35.22
N GLU A 597 20.16 12.49 35.23
CA GLU A 597 18.92 11.83 34.84
C GLU A 597 17.81 12.04 35.88
N GLU A 598 18.10 11.98 37.18
CA GLU A 598 17.11 12.23 38.24
C GLU A 598 16.58 13.67 38.23
N GLU A 599 17.45 14.67 37.98
CA GLU A 599 17.03 16.08 37.92
C GLU A 599 16.20 16.38 36.66
N ASN A 600 16.56 15.79 35.52
CA ASN A 600 15.79 15.91 34.28
C ASN A 600 14.44 15.18 34.36
N GLU A 601 14.35 14.03 35.02
CA GLU A 601 13.06 13.38 35.28
C GLU A 601 12.17 14.20 36.22
N ARG A 602 12.77 14.84 37.24
CA ARG A 602 12.04 15.71 38.17
C ARG A 602 11.47 16.95 37.45
N ASN A 603 12.26 17.57 36.59
CA ASN A 603 11.84 18.73 35.80
C ASN A 603 10.79 18.35 34.73
N ARG A 604 10.91 17.16 34.12
CA ARG A 604 9.87 16.63 33.22
C ARG A 604 8.56 16.37 33.97
N ARG A 605 8.60 15.82 35.19
CA ARG A 605 7.39 15.62 36.02
C ARG A 605 6.70 16.94 36.37
N LEU A 606 7.45 17.95 36.80
CA LEU A 606 6.90 19.29 37.11
C LEU A 606 6.32 19.97 35.85
N HIS A 607 6.94 19.78 34.69
CA HIS A 607 6.43 20.31 33.42
C HIS A 607 5.11 19.63 33.01
N ILE A 608 5.02 18.30 33.17
CA ILE A 608 3.80 17.54 32.89
C ILE A 608 2.67 17.95 33.84
N GLU A 609 2.95 18.17 35.12
CA GLU A 609 1.94 18.66 36.08
C GLU A 609 1.42 20.07 35.73
N SER A 610 2.31 20.99 35.33
CA SER A 610 1.90 22.35 34.93
C SER A 610 1.08 22.37 33.63
N LEU A 611 1.41 21.51 32.66
CA LEU A 611 0.63 21.28 31.45
C LEU A 611 -0.73 20.65 31.74
N GLY A 612 -0.79 19.73 32.71
CA GLY A 612 -2.05 19.16 33.21
C GLY A 612 -2.97 20.21 33.83
N GLN A 613 -2.42 21.10 34.66
CA GLN A 613 -3.17 22.21 35.25
C GLN A 613 -3.67 23.20 34.18
N LEU A 614 -2.83 23.58 33.20
CA LEU A 614 -3.22 24.45 32.09
C LEU A 614 -4.29 23.81 31.19
N LYS A 615 -4.17 22.51 30.87
CA LYS A 615 -5.20 21.77 30.12
C LYS A 615 -6.52 21.75 30.91
N SER A 616 -6.48 21.50 32.22
CA SER A 616 -7.69 21.48 33.06
C SER A 616 -8.38 22.84 33.14
N ALA A 617 -7.61 23.94 33.18
CA ALA A 617 -8.15 25.29 33.20
C ALA A 617 -8.76 25.69 31.84
N LYS A 618 -8.12 25.31 30.73
CA LYS A 618 -8.63 25.51 29.37
C LYS A 618 -9.90 24.66 29.12
N LEU A 619 -9.91 23.40 29.54
CA LEU A 619 -11.07 22.52 29.47
C LEU A 619 -12.25 23.08 30.27
N LYS A 620 -12.04 23.56 31.50
CA LYS A 620 -13.09 24.23 32.30
C LYS A 620 -13.62 25.52 31.65
N SER A 621 -12.78 26.24 30.92
CA SER A 621 -13.20 27.44 30.17
C SER A 621 -14.04 27.08 28.93
N ILE A 622 -13.69 25.98 28.25
CA ILE A 622 -14.41 25.44 27.09
C ILE A 622 -15.74 24.81 27.52
N GLU A 623 -15.77 24.04 28.61
CA GLU A 623 -16.99 23.48 29.21
C GLU A 623 -18.00 24.58 29.54
N LYS A 624 -17.55 25.73 30.08
CA LYS A 624 -18.41 26.88 30.36
C LYS A 624 -19.02 27.52 29.10
N SER A 625 -18.40 27.33 27.93
CA SER A 625 -18.84 27.88 26.64
C SER A 625 -19.77 26.95 25.82
N LEU A 626 -19.89 25.67 26.19
CA LEU A 626 -20.76 24.71 25.52
C LEU A 626 -22.24 24.88 25.91
N THR A 627 -23.14 24.74 24.92
CA THR A 627 -24.60 24.71 25.12
C THR A 627 -25.04 23.44 25.85
N GLU A 628 -26.17 23.50 26.57
CA GLU A 628 -26.63 22.39 27.43
C GLU A 628 -26.88 21.07 26.68
N GLU A 629 -27.26 21.14 25.41
CA GLU A 629 -27.43 19.95 24.56
C GLU A 629 -26.10 19.26 24.24
N GLN A 630 -25.03 20.04 24.01
CA GLN A 630 -23.70 19.49 23.74
C GLN A 630 -23.11 18.85 25.00
N ARG A 631 -23.32 19.43 26.19
CA ARG A 631 -22.92 18.81 27.47
C ARG A 631 -23.65 17.50 27.76
N LYS A 632 -24.91 17.38 27.34
CA LYS A 632 -25.65 16.10 27.47
C LYS A 632 -25.08 15.03 26.53
N ALA A 633 -24.83 15.39 25.27
CA ALA A 633 -24.26 14.47 24.29
C ALA A 633 -22.86 13.98 24.71
N GLU A 634 -22.02 14.87 25.25
CA GLU A 634 -20.68 14.50 25.72
C GLU A 634 -20.73 13.56 26.94
N LYS A 635 -21.62 13.81 27.91
CA LYS A 635 -21.86 12.90 29.04
C LYS A 635 -22.38 11.53 28.61
N GLU A 636 -23.24 11.48 27.59
CA GLU A 636 -23.70 10.21 27.02
C GLU A 636 -22.54 9.46 26.36
N ILE A 637 -21.68 10.14 25.59
CA ILE A 637 -20.51 9.54 24.96
C ILE A 637 -19.54 9.01 26.04
N GLU A 638 -19.25 9.79 27.07
CA GLU A 638 -18.35 9.41 28.17
C GLU A 638 -18.90 8.19 28.94
N GLN A 639 -20.20 8.16 29.24
CA GLN A 639 -20.85 6.99 29.86
C GLN A 639 -20.77 5.76 28.96
N THR A 640 -20.95 5.93 27.65
CA THR A 640 -20.88 4.82 26.69
C THR A 640 -19.46 4.26 26.57
N GLN A 641 -18.45 5.15 26.60
CA GLN A 641 -17.04 4.76 26.57
C GLN A 641 -16.62 4.06 27.87
N LEU A 642 -17.00 4.58 29.04
CA LEU A 642 -16.73 3.95 30.32
C LEU A 642 -17.39 2.57 30.44
N ALA A 643 -18.62 2.41 29.93
CA ALA A 643 -19.29 1.12 29.86
C ALA A 643 -18.55 0.11 28.95
N ALA A 644 -18.04 0.57 27.81
CA ALA A 644 -17.25 -0.26 26.90
C ALA A 644 -15.89 -0.67 27.49
N ILE A 645 -15.23 0.24 28.20
CA ILE A 645 -13.96 -0.01 28.90
C ILE A 645 -14.18 -0.98 30.07
N TYR A 646 -15.25 -0.81 30.85
CA TYR A 646 -15.63 -1.74 31.91
C TYR A 646 -15.85 -3.16 31.37
N GLU A 647 -16.53 -3.29 30.22
CA GLU A 647 -16.73 -4.57 29.55
C GLU A 647 -15.43 -5.23 29.09
N LEU A 648 -14.47 -4.43 28.60
CA LEU A 648 -13.15 -4.91 28.18
C LEU A 648 -12.31 -5.35 29.38
N LEU A 649 -12.29 -4.56 30.46
CA LEU A 649 -11.59 -4.89 31.69
C LEU A 649 -12.18 -6.12 32.37
N LYS A 650 -13.51 -6.27 32.37
CA LYS A 650 -14.17 -7.48 32.88
C LYS A 650 -13.76 -8.73 32.09
N LYS A 651 -13.68 -8.64 30.76
CA LYS A 651 -13.15 -9.72 29.90
C LYS A 651 -11.67 -10.03 30.16
N GLN A 652 -10.87 -9.02 30.55
CA GLN A 652 -9.50 -9.24 30.99
C GLN A 652 -9.44 -9.90 32.38
N ALA A 653 -10.28 -9.51 33.33
CA ALA A 653 -10.32 -10.13 34.66
C ALA A 653 -10.77 -11.60 34.62
N ASP A 654 -11.76 -11.92 33.78
CA ASP A 654 -12.20 -13.31 33.54
C ASP A 654 -11.07 -14.18 32.96
N SER A 655 -10.05 -13.59 32.32
CA SER A 655 -8.88 -14.31 31.80
C SER A 655 -7.67 -14.30 32.75
N SER A 656 -7.69 -13.52 33.84
CA SER A 656 -6.52 -13.31 34.70
C SER A 656 -6.76 -13.45 36.22
N ASN A 657 -7.94 -13.91 36.67
CA ASN A 657 -8.28 -14.10 38.10
C ASN A 657 -8.03 -12.83 38.97
N LEU A 658 -8.30 -11.64 38.43
CA LEU A 658 -8.25 -10.39 39.22
C LEU A 658 -9.55 -10.14 39.99
N ASN A 659 -9.43 -9.65 41.23
CA ASN A 659 -10.55 -9.33 42.12
C ASN A 659 -11.30 -8.05 41.69
N GLU A 660 -12.59 -7.98 42.01
CA GLU A 660 -13.49 -6.89 41.58
C GLU A 660 -13.05 -5.49 42.08
N ASP A 661 -12.37 -5.42 43.22
CA ASP A 661 -11.86 -4.16 43.78
C ASP A 661 -10.65 -3.59 43.03
N ASP A 662 -9.81 -4.44 42.43
CA ASP A 662 -8.71 -3.99 41.58
C ASP A 662 -9.23 -3.44 40.24
N LEU A 663 -10.34 -4.01 39.74
CA LEU A 663 -11.03 -3.51 38.55
C LEU A 663 -11.59 -2.10 38.79
N LYS A 664 -12.17 -1.86 39.97
CA LYS A 664 -12.67 -0.52 40.36
C LYS A 664 -11.53 0.49 40.50
N LYS A 665 -10.38 0.09 41.03
CA LYS A 665 -9.18 0.94 41.08
C LYS A 665 -8.67 1.30 39.68
N GLN A 666 -8.58 0.35 38.77
CA GLN A 666 -8.18 0.63 37.38
C GLN A 666 -9.18 1.52 36.66
N LEU A 667 -10.50 1.35 36.90
CA LEU A 667 -11.51 2.26 36.34
C LEU A 667 -11.35 3.68 36.87
N SER A 668 -10.99 3.84 38.14
CA SER A 668 -10.77 5.16 38.76
C SER A 668 -9.50 5.86 38.28
N LEU A 669 -8.51 5.12 37.77
CA LEU A 669 -7.32 5.68 37.11
C LEU A 669 -7.60 6.11 35.66
N TYR A 670 -8.58 5.47 35.02
CA TYR A 670 -8.98 5.77 33.64
C TYR A 670 -9.95 6.96 33.53
N ARG A 671 -10.73 7.19 34.59
CA ARG A 671 -11.65 8.33 34.73
C ARG A 671 -10.89 9.55 35.22
#